data_AF-A0A2N8NTE8-F1
#
_entry.id   AF-A0A2N8NTE8-F1
#
_cell.length_a   1.000
_cell.length_b   1.000
_cell.length_c   1.000
_cell.angle_alpha   90.00
_cell.angle_beta   90.00
_cell.angle_gamma   90.00
#
_symmetry.space_group_name_H-M   'P 1'
#
loop_
_entity.id
_entity.type
_entity.pdbx_description
1 polymer ?
#
loop_
_entity_poly.entity_id
_entity_poly.type
_entity_poly.pdbx_seq_one_letter_code
_entity_poly.pdbx_strand_id
1 'polypeptide(L)'
;MTGTDRSTHHHYWQGAFIGDDEADRRLATLPAAVEAALAAPLDTETVLAACDALATALRDTDGAVRARLAPHLPADEEGDVLAELAAFLERGALTRKLRRELGGTAPERLTRPDAKETVYEAWAPVGLVAHIAPGNAATVAPLSLIEGLLAGNVNILKTSSADTLLAQHLLAELAALDPTGAVAERVIVLRFPSSRQDWLRRMCAPADAVAVWGGEAAVEGVAAHVPAGCRLVEWGHKISFAYLTRDAWADEATLTALAQDVCLFEQQACSSPQVVYLDTEDTEELHAFADRLARALAACPPPADEELDPAEYAELTTTEHLARLEEHLGLTKVLAAPDGTWRVMADVRPALTASPLHRSVWVKPLPRKNLIATLRPMRRYLQTAGLAGGRADVAELATTVLAAGATRVTPVGAMTAGYSGEPHDGVYALQRYSRRVAVQADERFATTACLDDLARPAAFPRPSGPLLDKAAVQELNDGVDRRDAELYFRSGGSTGTPALSLFSYDDYDTQMRAAARGLLAAGYDPARDRTANLFYCGGMYGGFISFFSILERLGGTQMPMAAGPDHRATAEMLVAYEVDTLFGMPSYLWQLLHEQADLLRAYGGIRKIFYGGEHFTEEQRRTLTEKFGVEVVHSITYGSTDLGPLGYQCTESGGSVHHLHADLHTLEILDVDADRPVAPGETGRLVFTTHARRGQNLGRYVIGDLGRELPGRCPCGSHAPRFELLGRLGDVMRVATYFLNHRRFTAIAQERLGYSGELQILLTGSGHREALTVRVERTLAVGTEEARDAFLAEYPELRSAVEERLLDLTVETVDGADLERTATSGKLRSVVDGRG
;
A
#
# COMPACT_ATOMS: atom_id res chain seq x y z
N MET A 1 45.80 -0.15 -34.59
CA MET A 1 46.04 0.13 -33.16
C MET A 1 44.74 -0.16 -32.44
N THR A 2 44.53 -1.45 -32.19
CA THR A 2 44.61 -2.13 -30.87
C THR A 2 43.32 -1.96 -30.10
N GLY A 3 42.49 -3.01 -30.20
CA GLY A 3 41.28 -3.18 -29.44
C GLY A 3 41.54 -3.10 -27.94
N THR A 4 40.67 -2.37 -27.28
CA THR A 4 40.49 -2.39 -25.84
C THR A 4 39.23 -3.21 -25.57
N ASP A 5 39.50 -4.47 -25.29
CA ASP A 5 38.78 -5.39 -24.42
C ASP A 5 37.40 -4.95 -23.88
N ARG A 6 36.33 -5.56 -24.41
CA ARG A 6 34.96 -5.50 -23.87
C ARG A 6 34.70 -6.58 -22.78
N SER A 7 35.73 -7.28 -22.27
CA SER A 7 35.61 -8.42 -21.33
C SER A 7 35.86 -8.11 -19.85
N THR A 8 35.89 -6.85 -19.42
CA THR A 8 36.47 -6.50 -18.10
C THR A 8 35.51 -5.95 -17.05
N HIS A 9 34.20 -5.84 -17.31
CA HIS A 9 33.24 -5.27 -16.34
C HIS A 9 32.00 -6.15 -16.15
N HIS A 10 32.09 -7.15 -15.27
CA HIS A 10 31.02 -8.11 -14.98
C HIS A 10 30.33 -7.90 -13.62
N HIS A 11 30.70 -6.84 -12.91
CA HIS A 11 30.15 -6.48 -11.60
C HIS A 11 29.45 -5.14 -11.68
N TYR A 12 28.46 -4.95 -10.83
CA TYR A 12 27.80 -3.67 -10.60
C TYR A 12 27.99 -3.28 -9.13
N TRP A 13 28.52 -2.09 -8.87
CA TRP A 13 28.81 -1.62 -7.52
C TRP A 13 28.37 -0.17 -7.38
N GLN A 14 27.30 0.05 -6.62
CA GLN A 14 26.81 1.36 -6.20
C GLN A 14 26.77 2.39 -7.33
N GLY A 15 26.05 2.09 -8.42
CA GLY A 15 25.89 3.00 -9.55
C GLY A 15 26.89 2.83 -10.70
N ALA A 16 27.91 1.98 -10.55
CA ALA A 16 28.95 1.81 -11.58
C ALA A 16 29.23 0.34 -11.91
N PHE A 17 29.45 0.06 -13.20
CA PHE A 17 30.03 -1.21 -13.63
C PHE A 17 31.54 -1.21 -13.37
N ILE A 18 32.05 -2.29 -12.75
CA ILE A 18 33.46 -2.42 -12.37
C ILE A 18 34.02 -3.79 -12.75
N GLY A 19 35.35 -3.87 -12.84
CA GLY A 19 36.08 -5.13 -13.08
C GLY A 19 36.61 -5.76 -11.81
N ASP A 20 37.16 -6.98 -11.94
CA ASP A 20 37.65 -7.80 -10.84
C ASP A 20 38.63 -7.09 -9.90
N ASP A 21 39.61 -6.37 -10.43
CA ASP A 21 40.63 -5.68 -9.63
C ASP A 21 40.03 -4.59 -8.73
N GLU A 22 39.02 -3.88 -9.23
CA GLU A 22 38.32 -2.85 -8.47
C GLU A 22 37.35 -3.48 -7.46
N ALA A 23 36.65 -4.55 -7.84
CA ALA A 23 35.79 -5.29 -6.93
C ALA A 23 36.57 -5.89 -5.76
N ASP A 24 37.78 -6.43 -6.01
CA ASP A 24 38.66 -6.96 -4.97
C ASP A 24 39.05 -5.88 -3.95
N ARG A 25 39.44 -4.69 -4.44
CA ARG A 25 39.77 -3.54 -3.59
C ARG A 25 38.56 -3.08 -2.78
N ARG A 26 37.39 -2.94 -3.41
CA ARG A 26 36.17 -2.43 -2.74
C ARG A 26 35.61 -3.42 -1.72
N LEU A 27 35.76 -4.73 -1.94
CA LEU A 27 35.42 -5.75 -0.94
C LEU A 27 36.20 -5.58 0.37
N ALA A 28 37.44 -5.10 0.31
CA ALA A 28 38.22 -4.80 1.52
C ALA A 28 37.66 -3.62 2.33
N THR A 29 36.91 -2.72 1.69
CA THR A 29 36.28 -1.55 2.30
C THR A 29 34.76 -1.65 2.38
N LEU A 30 34.20 -2.85 2.17
CA LEU A 30 32.75 -3.09 2.18
C LEU A 30 32.07 -2.58 3.47
N PRO A 31 32.61 -2.81 4.69
CA PRO A 31 31.99 -2.29 5.91
C PRO A 31 31.80 -0.77 5.90
N ALA A 32 32.79 -0.01 5.44
CA ALA A 32 32.71 1.44 5.37
C ALA A 32 31.67 1.92 4.33
N ALA A 33 31.53 1.19 3.21
CA ALA A 33 30.51 1.48 2.21
C ALA A 33 29.09 1.20 2.76
N VAL A 34 28.91 0.15 3.56
CA VAL A 34 27.66 -0.17 4.24
C VAL A 34 27.31 0.90 5.28
N GLU A 35 28.27 1.28 6.13
CA GLU A 35 28.08 2.34 7.13
C GLU A 35 27.66 3.67 6.49
N ALA A 36 28.30 4.05 5.38
CA ALA A 36 27.94 5.26 4.64
C ALA A 36 26.52 5.20 4.07
N ALA A 37 26.12 4.07 3.48
CA ALA A 37 24.77 3.91 2.93
C ALA A 37 23.70 3.89 4.03
N LEU A 38 23.95 3.23 5.17
CA LEU A 38 23.01 3.17 6.30
C LEU A 38 22.86 4.51 7.06
N ALA A 39 23.80 5.44 6.90
CA ALA A 39 23.71 6.76 7.51
C ALA A 39 22.60 7.63 6.91
N ALA A 40 22.18 7.36 5.68
CA ALA A 40 21.02 7.96 5.05
C ALA A 40 19.83 6.98 5.10
N PRO A 41 18.59 7.41 5.36
CA PRO A 41 17.43 6.53 5.26
C PRO A 41 17.10 6.22 3.79
N LEU A 42 16.49 5.06 3.54
CA LEU A 42 15.86 4.72 2.27
C LEU A 42 14.35 4.63 2.49
N ASP A 43 13.59 5.53 1.87
CA ASP A 43 12.14 5.53 1.95
C ASP A 43 11.57 4.41 1.08
N THR A 44 10.61 3.65 1.61
CA THR A 44 9.99 2.54 0.87
C THR A 44 9.31 3.02 -0.41
N GLU A 45 8.76 4.23 -0.42
CA GLU A 45 8.15 4.83 -1.61
C GLU A 45 9.16 5.04 -2.76
N THR A 46 10.41 5.38 -2.46
CA THR A 46 11.48 5.50 -3.48
C THR A 46 11.70 4.18 -4.20
N VAL A 47 11.73 3.07 -3.44
CA VAL A 47 11.88 1.72 -4.02
C VAL A 47 10.66 1.33 -4.83
N LEU A 48 9.45 1.56 -4.29
CA LEU A 48 8.20 1.25 -4.98
C LEU A 48 8.07 2.03 -6.30
N ALA A 49 8.41 3.32 -6.31
CA ALA A 49 8.37 4.15 -7.52
C ALA A 49 9.37 3.68 -8.58
N ALA A 50 10.61 3.36 -8.19
CA ALA A 50 11.62 2.84 -9.11
C ALA A 50 11.22 1.47 -9.69
N CYS A 51 10.68 0.57 -8.87
CA CYS A 51 10.18 -0.73 -9.32
C CYS A 51 9.00 -0.61 -10.28
N ASP A 52 8.03 0.27 -9.99
CA ASP A 52 6.84 0.47 -10.84
C ASP A 52 7.20 1.09 -12.20
N ALA A 53 8.13 2.04 -12.20
CA ALA A 53 8.70 2.59 -13.43
C ALA A 53 9.44 1.52 -14.24
N LEU A 54 10.21 0.65 -13.58
CA LEU A 54 10.89 -0.47 -14.24
C LEU A 54 9.87 -1.48 -14.79
N ALA A 55 8.86 -1.86 -14.02
CA ALA A 55 7.79 -2.75 -14.46
C ALA A 55 7.08 -2.25 -15.72
N THR A 56 6.83 -0.94 -15.79
CA THR A 56 6.28 -0.28 -16.98
C THR A 56 7.24 -0.38 -18.17
N ALA A 57 8.52 -0.09 -17.94
CA ALA A 57 9.54 -0.13 -18.99
C ALA A 57 9.82 -1.56 -19.51
N LEU A 58 9.64 -2.59 -18.69
CA LEU A 58 9.77 -4.00 -19.10
C LEU A 58 8.61 -4.47 -19.98
N ARG A 59 7.41 -3.90 -19.82
CA ARG A 59 6.23 -4.22 -20.63
C ARG A 59 6.22 -3.52 -21.98
N ASP A 60 6.94 -2.42 -22.11
CA ASP A 60 7.12 -1.75 -23.38
C ASP A 60 8.00 -2.60 -24.31
N THR A 61 7.37 -3.31 -25.24
CA THR A 61 8.03 -4.24 -26.17
C THR A 61 9.05 -3.55 -27.07
N ASP A 62 8.86 -2.25 -27.36
CA ASP A 62 9.75 -1.44 -28.19
C ASP A 62 10.62 -0.49 -27.33
N GLY A 63 10.59 -0.66 -26.01
CA GLY A 63 11.23 0.20 -25.03
C GLY A 63 12.75 0.08 -24.99
N ALA A 64 13.43 1.21 -24.75
CA ALA A 64 14.88 1.25 -24.69
C ALA A 64 15.48 0.40 -23.54
N VAL A 65 14.75 0.21 -22.45
CA VAL A 65 15.18 -0.64 -21.32
C VAL A 65 15.22 -2.11 -21.75
N ARG A 66 14.15 -2.61 -22.37
CA ARG A 66 14.10 -3.98 -22.89
C ARG A 66 15.19 -4.24 -23.91
N ALA A 67 15.43 -3.31 -24.83
CA ALA A 67 16.51 -3.41 -25.81
C ALA A 67 17.91 -3.53 -25.17
N ARG A 68 18.14 -2.90 -24.01
CA ARG A 68 19.40 -3.03 -23.26
C ARG A 68 19.51 -4.33 -22.45
N LEU A 69 18.39 -4.92 -22.03
CA LEU A 69 18.36 -6.16 -21.27
C LEU A 69 18.39 -7.42 -22.16
N ALA A 70 17.85 -7.33 -23.38
CA ALA A 70 17.75 -8.47 -24.31
C ALA A 70 19.06 -9.25 -24.51
N PRO A 71 20.26 -8.63 -24.64
CA PRO A 71 21.53 -9.36 -24.79
C PRO A 71 21.95 -10.16 -23.55
N HIS A 72 21.25 -9.99 -22.42
CA HIS A 72 21.58 -10.61 -21.14
C HIS A 72 20.53 -11.62 -20.68
N LEU A 73 19.46 -11.83 -21.44
CA LEU A 73 18.46 -12.84 -21.11
C LEU A 73 18.95 -14.25 -21.47
N PRO A 74 18.47 -15.29 -20.76
CA PRO A 74 18.65 -16.67 -21.19
C PRO A 74 18.09 -16.87 -22.61
N ALA A 75 18.70 -17.77 -23.38
CA ALA A 75 18.22 -18.09 -24.74
C ALA A 75 16.80 -18.67 -24.67
N ASP A 76 15.95 -18.33 -25.64
CA ASP A 76 14.60 -18.87 -25.82
C ASP A 76 13.56 -18.62 -24.69
N GLU A 77 13.91 -17.87 -23.64
CA GLU A 77 13.03 -17.55 -22.49
C GLU A 77 12.75 -16.03 -22.30
N GLU A 78 13.12 -15.17 -23.27
CA GLU A 78 13.06 -13.71 -23.11
C GLU A 78 11.67 -13.18 -22.71
N GLY A 79 10.60 -13.70 -23.33
CA GLY A 79 9.24 -13.22 -23.09
C GLY A 79 8.75 -13.50 -21.66
N ASP A 80 9.00 -14.72 -21.18
CA ASP A 80 8.47 -15.21 -19.91
C ASP A 80 9.24 -14.61 -18.72
N VAL A 81 10.57 -14.54 -18.80
CA VAL A 81 11.42 -13.95 -17.75
C VAL A 81 11.08 -12.47 -17.54
N LEU A 82 10.94 -11.69 -18.62
CA LEU A 82 10.61 -10.28 -18.50
C LEU A 82 9.18 -10.06 -17.99
N ALA A 83 8.23 -10.91 -18.41
CA ALA A 83 6.85 -10.85 -17.91
C ALA A 83 6.77 -11.17 -16.42
N GLU A 84 7.49 -12.19 -15.94
CA GLU A 84 7.58 -12.55 -14.52
C GLU A 84 8.17 -11.40 -13.69
N LEU A 85 9.30 -10.84 -14.14
CA LEU A 85 9.94 -9.69 -13.48
C LEU A 85 8.99 -8.49 -13.45
N ALA A 86 8.36 -8.16 -14.58
CA ALA A 86 7.43 -7.04 -14.66
C ALA A 86 6.21 -7.23 -13.74
N ALA A 87 5.70 -8.46 -13.59
CA ALA A 87 4.58 -8.78 -12.72
C ALA A 87 4.95 -8.66 -11.23
N PHE A 88 6.15 -9.11 -10.85
CA PHE A 88 6.64 -8.96 -9.47
C PHE A 88 6.84 -7.48 -9.10
N LEU A 89 7.41 -6.68 -10.00
CA LEU A 89 7.80 -5.29 -9.75
C LEU A 89 6.64 -4.31 -9.76
N GLU A 90 5.44 -4.71 -10.18
CA GLU A 90 4.25 -3.85 -10.10
C GLU A 90 4.05 -3.31 -8.69
N ARG A 91 3.75 -2.01 -8.56
CA ARG A 91 3.42 -1.40 -7.27
C ARG A 91 2.35 -2.16 -6.50
N GLY A 92 1.32 -2.67 -7.20
CA GLY A 92 0.25 -3.46 -6.59
C GLY A 92 0.71 -4.78 -5.97
N ALA A 93 1.70 -5.45 -6.57
CA ALA A 93 2.28 -6.68 -6.05
C ALA A 93 3.15 -6.39 -4.81
N LEU A 94 4.04 -5.40 -4.90
CA LEU A 94 4.98 -5.05 -3.82
C LEU A 94 4.26 -4.45 -2.60
N THR A 95 3.27 -3.58 -2.79
CA THR A 95 2.47 -3.03 -1.68
C THR A 95 1.68 -4.11 -0.95
N ARG A 96 1.10 -5.08 -1.67
CA ARG A 96 0.44 -6.23 -1.05
C ARG A 96 1.42 -7.08 -0.24
N LYS A 97 2.63 -7.28 -0.76
CA LYS A 97 3.70 -7.99 -0.06
C LYS A 97 4.10 -7.26 1.22
N LEU A 98 4.38 -5.95 1.17
CA LEU A 98 4.68 -5.13 2.35
C LEU A 98 3.57 -5.20 3.41
N ARG A 99 2.29 -5.08 3.01
CA ARG A 99 1.15 -5.18 3.94
C ARG A 99 1.06 -6.56 4.60
N ARG A 100 1.20 -7.64 3.82
CA ARG A 100 1.10 -9.01 4.36
C ARG A 100 2.27 -9.39 5.25
N GLU A 101 3.49 -9.00 4.85
CA GLU A 101 4.70 -9.42 5.55
C GLU A 101 5.05 -8.48 6.71
N LEU A 102 4.81 -7.17 6.57
CA LEU A 102 5.24 -6.15 7.53
C LEU A 102 4.10 -5.28 8.10
N GLY A 103 2.85 -5.47 7.65
CA GLY A 103 1.67 -4.83 8.24
C GLY A 103 1.30 -3.44 7.71
N GLY A 104 2.02 -2.91 6.71
CA GLY A 104 1.73 -1.61 6.10
C GLY A 104 2.58 -1.32 4.86
N THR A 105 2.33 -0.22 4.16
CA THR A 105 3.08 0.20 2.97
C THR A 105 4.30 1.08 3.26
N ALA A 106 4.37 1.64 4.47
CA ALA A 106 5.52 2.36 4.99
C ALA A 106 5.93 1.77 6.35
N PRO A 107 6.34 0.49 6.40
CA PRO A 107 6.63 -0.23 7.64
C PRO A 107 7.86 0.30 8.38
N GLU A 108 8.70 1.10 7.72
CA GLU A 108 9.90 1.75 8.25
C GLU A 108 9.62 2.93 9.19
N ARG A 109 8.39 3.45 9.17
CA ARG A 109 8.01 4.62 9.97
C ARG A 109 7.64 4.23 11.40
N LEU A 110 8.21 4.95 12.38
CA LEU A 110 7.93 4.77 13.81
C LEU A 110 6.54 5.32 14.13
N THR A 111 5.55 4.43 14.17
CA THR A 111 4.14 4.73 14.45
C THR A 111 3.67 4.02 15.71
N ARG A 112 2.51 4.42 16.25
CA ARG A 112 1.96 3.81 17.46
C ARG A 112 1.14 2.57 17.13
N PRO A 113 1.51 1.36 17.62
CA PRO A 113 0.65 0.18 17.51
C PRO A 113 -0.60 0.33 18.37
N ASP A 114 -0.49 0.96 19.54
CA ASP A 114 -1.61 1.40 20.38
C ASP A 114 -1.55 2.93 20.54
N ALA A 115 -2.57 3.62 20.03
CA ALA A 115 -2.64 5.08 20.07
C ALA A 115 -2.77 5.65 21.49
N LYS A 116 -3.18 4.83 22.47
CA LYS A 116 -3.32 5.19 23.90
C LYS A 116 -1.99 5.29 24.63
N GLU A 117 -0.93 4.74 24.04
CA GLU A 117 0.40 4.73 24.63
C GLU A 117 1.35 5.61 23.82
N THR A 118 2.40 6.11 24.48
CA THR A 118 3.52 6.82 23.84
C THR A 118 4.62 5.84 23.45
N VAL A 119 4.25 4.70 22.88
CA VAL A 119 5.15 3.66 22.38
C VAL A 119 5.09 3.64 20.85
N TYR A 120 6.25 3.72 20.21
CA TYR A 120 6.39 3.68 18.76
C TYR A 120 7.08 2.39 18.35
N GLU A 121 6.61 1.79 17.27
CA GLU A 121 7.23 0.61 16.66
C GLU A 121 7.39 0.80 15.16
N ALA A 122 8.41 0.15 14.60
CA ALA A 122 8.66 0.08 13.17
C ALA A 122 9.37 -1.22 12.80
N TRP A 123 9.45 -1.49 11.51
CA TRP A 123 10.41 -2.42 10.92
C TRP A 123 11.65 -1.66 10.49
N ALA A 124 12.82 -2.13 10.92
CA ALA A 124 14.10 -1.58 10.49
C ALA A 124 14.88 -2.63 9.68
N PRO A 125 15.77 -2.21 8.76
CA PRO A 125 16.69 -3.11 8.10
C PRO A 125 17.56 -3.86 9.13
N VAL A 126 17.99 -5.07 8.75
CA VAL A 126 19.03 -5.78 9.50
C VAL A 126 20.40 -5.10 9.33
N GLY A 127 20.65 -4.48 8.18
CA GLY A 127 21.90 -3.79 7.85
C GLY A 127 22.39 -4.22 6.47
N LEU A 128 23.41 -5.08 6.41
CA LEU A 128 23.90 -5.71 5.18
C LEU A 128 23.27 -7.10 4.98
N VAL A 129 22.66 -7.32 3.82
CA VAL A 129 22.21 -8.65 3.37
C VAL A 129 23.10 -9.16 2.24
N ALA A 130 23.70 -10.33 2.45
CA ALA A 130 24.46 -11.03 1.43
C ALA A 130 23.56 -12.10 0.76
N HIS A 131 23.29 -11.94 -0.52
CA HIS A 131 22.45 -12.85 -1.30
C HIS A 131 23.32 -13.77 -2.16
N ILE A 132 23.08 -15.08 -2.07
CA ILE A 132 23.76 -16.09 -2.87
C ILE A 132 22.68 -16.83 -3.65
N ALA A 133 22.51 -16.42 -4.90
CA ALA A 133 21.47 -16.91 -5.79
C ALA A 133 21.91 -18.22 -6.49
N PRO A 134 20.97 -19.05 -6.94
CA PRO A 134 21.28 -20.26 -7.68
C PRO A 134 21.64 -19.89 -9.13
N GLY A 135 22.41 -20.75 -9.81
CA GLY A 135 22.85 -20.48 -11.19
C GLY A 135 21.85 -20.87 -12.27
N ASN A 136 20.72 -21.48 -11.90
CA ASN A 136 19.73 -22.08 -12.81
C ASN A 136 18.36 -21.37 -12.77
N ALA A 137 18.23 -20.22 -12.11
CA ALA A 137 16.98 -19.47 -12.05
C ALA A 137 17.24 -17.96 -12.20
N ALA A 138 17.01 -17.44 -13.41
CA ALA A 138 17.40 -16.09 -13.81
C ALA A 138 16.68 -14.97 -13.01
N THR A 139 15.46 -15.21 -12.53
CA THR A 139 14.67 -14.21 -11.79
C THR A 139 15.00 -14.17 -10.30
N VAL A 140 15.42 -15.28 -9.68
CA VAL A 140 15.63 -15.37 -8.22
C VAL A 140 16.64 -14.35 -7.71
N ALA A 141 17.74 -14.15 -8.43
CA ALA A 141 18.82 -13.24 -8.03
C ALA A 141 18.35 -11.77 -7.88
N PRO A 142 17.79 -11.12 -8.93
CA PRO A 142 17.31 -9.75 -8.78
C PRO A 142 16.12 -9.63 -7.83
N LEU A 143 15.19 -10.60 -7.80
CA LEU A 143 14.02 -10.54 -6.92
C LEU A 143 14.43 -10.57 -5.44
N SER A 144 15.36 -11.45 -5.06
CA SER A 144 15.85 -11.53 -3.69
C SER A 144 16.50 -10.22 -3.22
N LEU A 145 17.25 -9.54 -4.10
CA LEU A 145 17.87 -8.25 -3.78
C LEU A 145 16.82 -7.14 -3.63
N ILE A 146 15.78 -7.13 -4.46
CA ILE A 146 14.70 -6.14 -4.39
C ILE A 146 13.89 -6.29 -3.10
N GLU A 147 13.66 -7.51 -2.63
CA GLU A 147 13.12 -7.76 -1.30
C GLU A 147 14.03 -7.17 -0.19
N GLY A 148 15.35 -7.27 -0.36
CA GLY A 148 16.32 -6.64 0.53
C GLY A 148 16.24 -5.12 0.55
N LEU A 149 16.05 -4.49 -0.62
CA LEU A 149 15.81 -3.04 -0.76
C LEU A 149 14.49 -2.59 -0.13
N LEU A 150 13.40 -3.36 -0.31
CA LEU A 150 12.11 -3.07 0.33
C LEU A 150 12.18 -3.11 1.87
N ALA A 151 13.06 -3.95 2.41
CA ALA A 151 13.37 -3.99 3.84
C ALA A 151 14.37 -2.89 4.28
N GLY A 152 14.87 -2.06 3.35
CA GLY A 152 15.76 -0.92 3.61
C GLY A 152 17.25 -1.25 3.70
N ASN A 153 17.66 -2.48 3.36
CA ASN A 153 19.02 -2.96 3.56
C ASN A 153 20.00 -2.48 2.49
N VAL A 154 21.29 -2.55 2.82
CA VAL A 154 22.38 -2.61 1.82
C VAL A 154 22.48 -4.06 1.37
N ASN A 155 22.57 -4.29 0.06
CA ASN A 155 22.50 -5.63 -0.51
C ASN A 155 23.74 -5.92 -1.35
N ILE A 156 24.38 -7.05 -1.06
CA ILE A 156 25.45 -7.60 -1.89
C ILE A 156 25.00 -8.96 -2.43
N LEU A 157 24.88 -9.06 -3.74
CA LEU A 157 24.40 -10.24 -4.46
C LEU A 157 25.55 -10.93 -5.18
N LYS A 158 25.67 -12.24 -5.00
CA LYS A 158 26.54 -13.11 -5.79
C LYS A 158 25.73 -13.84 -6.83
N THR A 159 26.11 -13.69 -8.10
CA THR A 159 25.63 -14.52 -9.21
C THR A 159 26.70 -15.54 -9.64
N SER A 160 26.26 -16.65 -10.24
CA SER A 160 27.18 -17.69 -10.72
C SER A 160 27.99 -17.19 -11.92
N SER A 161 29.21 -17.69 -12.10
CA SER A 161 30.00 -17.42 -13.31
C SER A 161 29.38 -18.02 -14.57
N ALA A 162 28.51 -19.03 -14.43
CA ALA A 162 27.74 -19.60 -15.54
C ALA A 162 26.47 -18.81 -15.85
N ASP A 163 26.04 -17.93 -14.95
CA ASP A 163 24.83 -17.13 -15.09
C ASP A 163 25.03 -15.99 -16.10
N THR A 164 23.94 -15.44 -16.63
CA THR A 164 23.98 -14.27 -17.51
C THR A 164 24.34 -12.99 -16.72
N LEU A 165 24.37 -11.84 -17.39
CA LEU A 165 24.53 -10.53 -16.72
C LEU A 165 23.18 -9.85 -16.42
N LEU A 166 22.06 -10.59 -16.49
CA LEU A 166 20.72 -10.02 -16.34
C LEU A 166 20.56 -9.26 -15.02
N ALA A 167 20.95 -9.88 -13.89
CA ALA A 167 20.78 -9.27 -12.57
C ALA A 167 21.52 -7.92 -12.45
N GLN A 168 22.76 -7.84 -12.95
CA GLN A 168 23.57 -6.62 -12.91
C GLN A 168 22.92 -5.51 -13.72
N HIS A 169 22.49 -5.81 -14.94
CA HIS A 169 21.90 -4.81 -15.83
C HIS A 169 20.49 -4.40 -15.39
N LEU A 170 19.65 -5.34 -14.96
CA LEU A 170 18.31 -5.04 -14.44
C LEU A 170 18.37 -4.14 -13.21
N LEU A 171 19.28 -4.44 -12.27
CA LEU A 171 19.43 -3.65 -11.05
C LEU A 171 20.11 -2.29 -11.33
N ALA A 172 20.92 -2.18 -12.38
CA ALA A 172 21.42 -0.89 -12.85
C ALA A 172 20.30 -0.01 -13.44
N GLU A 173 19.36 -0.60 -14.19
CA GLU A 173 18.16 0.10 -14.67
C GLU A 173 17.28 0.56 -13.50
N LEU A 174 17.05 -0.31 -12.50
CA LEU A 174 16.31 0.05 -11.30
C LEU A 174 16.95 1.25 -10.57
N ALA A 175 18.26 1.20 -10.36
CA ALA A 175 19.00 2.27 -9.70
C ALA A 175 18.98 3.58 -10.49
N ALA A 176 18.98 3.53 -11.83
CA ALA A 176 18.90 4.72 -12.69
C ALA A 176 17.51 5.40 -12.67
N LEU A 177 16.47 4.65 -12.29
CA LEU A 177 15.10 5.17 -12.15
C LEU A 177 14.85 5.87 -10.80
N ASP A 178 15.80 5.80 -9.87
CA ASP A 178 15.80 6.59 -8.64
C ASP A 178 16.67 7.86 -8.81
N PRO A 179 16.07 9.05 -8.92
CA PRO A 179 16.82 10.30 -9.10
C PRO A 179 17.60 10.73 -7.84
N THR A 180 17.33 10.14 -6.68
CA THR A 180 18.02 10.47 -5.42
C THR A 180 19.36 9.75 -5.29
N GLY A 181 19.54 8.63 -6.00
CA GLY A 181 20.71 7.75 -5.90
C GLY A 181 20.70 6.81 -4.68
N ALA A 182 19.69 6.88 -3.81
CA ALA A 182 19.62 6.08 -2.59
C ALA A 182 19.50 4.57 -2.85
N VAL A 183 18.84 4.17 -3.95
CA VAL A 183 18.79 2.78 -4.42
C VAL A 183 20.17 2.35 -4.89
N ALA A 184 20.84 3.15 -5.73
CA ALA A 184 22.17 2.82 -6.26
C ALA A 184 23.16 2.54 -5.11
N GLU A 185 23.22 3.40 -4.09
CA GLU A 185 24.10 3.25 -2.92
C GLU A 185 23.93 1.93 -2.14
N ARG A 186 22.81 1.21 -2.33
CA ARG A 186 22.48 -0.04 -1.63
C ARG A 186 22.61 -1.29 -2.48
N VAL A 187 23.07 -1.18 -3.72
CA VAL A 187 23.12 -2.31 -4.66
C VAL A 187 24.54 -2.63 -5.06
N ILE A 188 24.96 -3.86 -4.72
CA ILE A 188 26.22 -4.46 -5.13
C ILE A 188 25.91 -5.83 -5.73
N VAL A 189 26.39 -6.11 -6.94
CA VAL A 189 26.18 -7.38 -7.66
C VAL A 189 27.52 -7.86 -8.20
N LEU A 190 27.98 -9.01 -7.70
CA LEU A 190 29.27 -9.60 -8.02
C LEU A 190 29.08 -10.97 -8.69
N ARG A 191 29.53 -11.09 -9.93
CA ARG A 191 29.61 -12.38 -10.63
C ARG A 191 30.94 -13.07 -10.39
N PHE A 192 30.95 -14.19 -9.69
CA PHE A 192 32.17 -14.97 -9.48
C PHE A 192 31.87 -16.43 -9.09
N PRO A 193 32.77 -17.39 -9.41
CA PRO A 193 32.55 -18.79 -9.10
C PRO A 193 32.61 -19.05 -7.59
N SER A 194 31.83 -20.03 -7.10
CA SER A 194 31.85 -20.46 -5.69
C SER A 194 33.22 -20.94 -5.22
N SER A 195 34.15 -21.29 -6.14
CA SER A 195 35.53 -21.63 -5.80
C SER A 195 36.35 -20.45 -5.26
N ARG A 196 35.95 -19.20 -5.51
CA ARG A 196 36.61 -17.98 -4.99
C ARG A 196 36.19 -17.70 -3.55
N GLN A 197 36.65 -18.55 -2.65
CA GLN A 197 36.28 -18.59 -1.22
C GLN A 197 36.69 -17.32 -0.46
N ASP A 198 37.74 -16.63 -0.90
CA ASP A 198 38.19 -15.37 -0.30
C ASP A 198 37.19 -14.23 -0.51
N TRP A 199 36.53 -14.16 -1.67
CA TRP A 199 35.45 -13.20 -1.93
C TRP A 199 34.19 -13.56 -1.17
N LEU A 200 33.79 -14.84 -1.14
CA LEU A 200 32.66 -15.30 -0.33
C LEU A 200 32.84 -14.92 1.13
N ARG A 201 34.03 -15.13 1.70
CA ARG A 201 34.34 -14.76 3.08
C ARG A 201 34.26 -13.25 3.30
N ARG A 202 34.86 -12.44 2.42
CA ARG A 202 34.84 -10.96 2.53
C ARG A 202 33.42 -10.39 2.40
N MET A 203 32.59 -11.00 1.57
CA MET A 203 31.17 -10.66 1.39
C MET A 203 30.31 -11.03 2.61
N CYS A 204 30.51 -12.22 3.19
CA CYS A 204 29.67 -12.71 4.31
C CYS A 204 30.13 -12.18 5.68
N ALA A 205 31.42 -11.90 5.86
CA ALA A 205 31.97 -11.50 7.16
C ALA A 205 31.33 -10.25 7.79
N PRO A 206 30.98 -9.18 7.03
CA PRO A 206 30.28 -8.02 7.59
C PRO A 206 28.75 -8.11 7.48
N ALA A 207 28.19 -9.22 7.00
CA ALA A 207 26.75 -9.34 6.76
C ALA A 207 25.97 -9.55 8.06
N ASP A 208 24.82 -8.88 8.18
CA ASP A 208 23.86 -9.06 9.27
C ASP A 208 22.87 -10.21 8.96
N ALA A 209 22.64 -10.46 7.67
CA ALA A 209 21.96 -11.64 7.17
C ALA A 209 22.63 -12.18 5.89
N VAL A 210 22.63 -13.51 5.74
CA VAL A 210 23.04 -14.21 4.52
C VAL A 210 21.85 -15.01 4.00
N ALA A 211 21.34 -14.65 2.83
CA ALA A 211 20.30 -15.38 2.11
C ALA A 211 20.96 -16.32 1.09
N VAL A 212 20.73 -17.62 1.23
CA VAL A 212 21.34 -18.63 0.35
C VAL A 212 20.26 -19.48 -0.32
N TRP A 213 20.35 -19.56 -1.64
CA TRP A 213 19.52 -20.40 -2.48
C TRP A 213 20.36 -21.55 -3.03
N GLY A 214 19.88 -22.78 -2.88
CA GLY A 214 20.54 -23.96 -3.46
C GLY A 214 20.40 -25.23 -2.64
N GLY A 215 21.04 -26.30 -3.10
CA GLY A 215 21.06 -27.60 -2.41
C GLY A 215 21.86 -27.58 -1.10
N GLU A 216 21.76 -28.66 -0.32
CA GLU A 216 22.42 -28.78 1.00
C GLU A 216 23.91 -28.44 0.98
N ALA A 217 24.67 -28.98 0.03
CA ALA A 217 26.10 -28.71 -0.07
C ALA A 217 26.41 -27.22 -0.30
N ALA A 218 25.56 -26.50 -1.04
CA ALA A 218 25.71 -25.06 -1.23
C ALA A 218 25.40 -24.30 0.07
N VAL A 219 24.33 -24.67 0.77
CA VAL A 219 23.96 -24.08 2.07
C VAL A 219 25.05 -24.32 3.10
N GLU A 220 25.56 -25.55 3.24
CA GLU A 220 26.65 -25.90 4.16
C GLU A 220 27.95 -25.13 3.83
N GLY A 221 28.30 -25.05 2.53
CA GLY A 221 29.49 -24.34 2.09
C GLY A 221 29.43 -22.84 2.38
N VAL A 222 28.25 -22.23 2.29
CA VAL A 222 28.01 -20.82 2.65
C VAL A 222 27.97 -20.63 4.16
N ALA A 223 27.28 -21.51 4.89
CA ALA A 223 27.14 -21.44 6.34
C ALA A 223 28.49 -21.40 7.06
N ALA A 224 29.53 -22.03 6.50
CA ALA A 224 30.90 -21.97 7.01
C ALA A 224 31.51 -20.55 7.03
N HIS A 225 30.99 -19.60 6.25
CA HIS A 225 31.44 -18.21 6.20
C HIS A 225 30.52 -17.25 6.96
N VAL A 226 29.41 -17.73 7.52
CA VAL A 226 28.43 -16.91 8.23
C VAL A 226 28.94 -16.64 9.65
N PRO A 227 29.13 -15.36 10.05
CA PRO A 227 29.63 -15.05 11.38
C PRO A 227 28.57 -15.31 12.46
N ALA A 228 29.01 -15.50 13.71
CA ALA A 228 28.11 -15.67 14.84
C ALA A 228 27.20 -14.45 15.02
N GLY A 229 25.89 -14.68 15.20
CA GLY A 229 24.89 -13.61 15.32
C GLY A 229 24.30 -13.14 13.99
N CYS A 230 24.93 -13.46 12.86
CA CYS A 230 24.36 -13.24 11.53
C CYS A 230 23.21 -14.24 11.27
N ARG A 231 22.16 -13.76 10.60
CA ARG A 231 21.00 -14.57 10.26
C ARG A 231 21.27 -15.35 8.98
N LEU A 232 21.26 -16.67 9.06
CA LEU A 232 21.23 -17.52 7.87
C LEU A 232 19.77 -17.71 7.42
N VAL A 233 19.44 -17.25 6.22
CA VAL A 233 18.14 -17.39 5.57
C VAL A 233 18.28 -18.43 4.46
N GLU A 234 17.81 -19.64 4.75
CA GLU A 234 18.00 -20.82 3.89
C GLU A 234 16.79 -21.02 2.97
N TRP A 235 17.03 -20.93 1.67
CA TRP A 235 16.10 -21.34 0.63
C TRP A 235 16.61 -22.64 0.00
N GLY A 236 16.55 -23.69 0.82
CA GLY A 236 17.10 -25.01 0.53
C GLY A 236 16.18 -25.89 -0.33
N HIS A 237 16.68 -27.06 -0.72
CA HIS A 237 15.91 -28.05 -1.46
C HIS A 237 14.64 -28.46 -0.70
N LYS A 238 13.51 -28.51 -1.42
CA LYS A 238 12.20 -28.92 -0.89
C LYS A 238 11.63 -30.11 -1.64
N ILE A 239 10.87 -30.93 -0.91
CA ILE A 239 10.15 -32.08 -1.43
C ILE A 239 8.67 -31.86 -1.16
N SER A 240 7.89 -31.92 -2.23
CA SER A 240 6.44 -31.85 -2.20
C SER A 240 5.84 -33.21 -2.53
N PHE A 241 4.64 -33.48 -2.01
CA PHE A 241 3.99 -34.78 -2.16
C PHE A 241 2.48 -34.62 -2.32
N ALA A 242 1.84 -35.59 -2.98
CA ALA A 242 0.40 -35.74 -2.99
C ALA A 242 -0.03 -36.82 -1.98
N TYR A 243 -1.19 -36.66 -1.35
CA TYR A 243 -1.81 -37.66 -0.49
C TYR A 243 -3.26 -37.86 -0.89
N LEU A 244 -3.59 -39.09 -1.28
CA LEU A 244 -4.90 -39.44 -1.78
C LEU A 244 -5.58 -40.41 -0.82
N THR A 245 -6.84 -40.12 -0.51
CA THR A 245 -7.75 -41.05 0.16
C THR A 245 -8.26 -42.10 -0.81
N ARG A 246 -8.80 -43.20 -0.29
CA ARG A 246 -9.28 -44.33 -1.10
C ARG A 246 -10.27 -43.93 -2.21
N ASP A 247 -11.24 -43.09 -1.88
CA ASP A 247 -12.24 -42.64 -2.85
C ASP A 247 -11.63 -41.72 -3.91
N ALA A 248 -10.65 -40.90 -3.52
CA ALA A 248 -10.01 -39.94 -4.42
C ALA A 248 -9.05 -40.58 -5.42
N TRP A 249 -8.27 -41.60 -5.02
CA TRP A 249 -7.42 -42.28 -5.99
C TRP A 249 -8.19 -43.16 -6.97
N ALA A 250 -9.45 -43.48 -6.66
CA ALA A 250 -10.37 -44.17 -7.58
C ALA A 250 -10.92 -43.22 -8.66
N ASP A 251 -10.84 -41.90 -8.47
CA ASP A 251 -11.37 -40.91 -9.39
C ASP A 251 -10.39 -40.56 -10.53
N GLU A 252 -10.88 -40.63 -11.76
CA GLU A 252 -10.09 -40.35 -12.98
C GLU A 252 -9.76 -38.85 -13.13
N ALA A 253 -10.63 -37.96 -12.64
CA ALA A 253 -10.34 -36.53 -12.68
C ALA A 253 -9.16 -36.19 -11.75
N THR A 254 -9.13 -36.77 -10.55
CA THR A 254 -8.02 -36.64 -9.61
C THR A 254 -6.70 -37.18 -10.19
N LEU A 255 -6.72 -38.32 -10.89
CA LEU A 255 -5.54 -38.87 -11.58
C LEU A 255 -5.02 -37.94 -12.69
N THR A 256 -5.92 -37.36 -13.48
CA THR A 256 -5.57 -36.42 -14.54
C THR A 256 -4.95 -35.15 -13.96
N ALA A 257 -5.55 -34.60 -12.90
CA ALA A 257 -5.04 -33.43 -12.18
C ALA A 257 -3.66 -33.69 -11.56
N LEU A 258 -3.45 -34.88 -10.97
CA LEU A 258 -2.16 -35.28 -10.44
C LEU A 258 -1.08 -35.41 -11.53
N ALA A 259 -1.41 -36.02 -12.66
CA ALA A 259 -0.50 -36.13 -13.80
C ALA A 259 -0.10 -34.75 -14.33
N GLN A 260 -1.04 -33.79 -14.36
CA GLN A 260 -0.76 -32.40 -14.72
C GLN A 260 0.22 -31.73 -13.73
N ASP A 261 0.02 -31.90 -12.42
CA ASP A 261 0.96 -31.38 -11.41
C ASP A 261 2.38 -31.97 -11.56
N VAL A 262 2.49 -33.26 -11.92
CA VAL A 262 3.78 -33.92 -12.19
C VAL A 262 4.43 -33.38 -13.46
N CYS A 263 3.65 -33.12 -14.52
CA CYS A 263 4.18 -32.66 -15.81
C CYS A 263 4.51 -31.17 -15.86
N LEU A 264 3.87 -30.33 -15.03
CA LEU A 264 4.11 -28.90 -15.06
C LEU A 264 5.56 -28.57 -14.67
N PHE A 265 6.19 -27.67 -15.44
CA PHE A 265 7.60 -27.30 -15.31
C PHE A 265 8.55 -28.50 -15.28
N GLU A 266 8.19 -29.59 -15.98
CA GLU A 266 8.95 -30.85 -15.99
C GLU A 266 9.26 -31.39 -14.58
N GLN A 267 8.36 -31.13 -13.63
CA GLN A 267 8.48 -31.49 -12.21
C GLN A 267 9.59 -30.74 -11.43
N GLN A 268 10.22 -29.72 -12.02
CA GLN A 268 11.37 -29.04 -11.40
C GLN A 268 10.98 -28.01 -10.33
N ALA A 269 9.72 -27.59 -10.27
CA ALA A 269 9.28 -26.68 -9.23
C ALA A 269 9.36 -27.34 -7.85
N CYS A 270 9.78 -26.59 -6.83
CA CYS A 270 9.83 -27.06 -5.43
C CYS A 270 8.48 -27.59 -4.91
N SER A 271 7.38 -27.10 -5.50
CA SER A 271 6.00 -27.48 -5.22
C SER A 271 5.51 -28.71 -5.98
N SER A 272 6.24 -29.20 -6.99
CA SER A 272 5.83 -30.35 -7.80
C SER A 272 5.85 -31.64 -6.97
N PRO A 273 4.85 -32.53 -7.11
CA PRO A 273 4.80 -33.78 -6.36
C PRO A 273 5.92 -34.73 -6.79
N GLN A 274 6.82 -35.05 -5.87
CA GLN A 274 7.85 -36.07 -6.07
C GLN A 274 7.41 -37.46 -5.56
N VAL A 275 6.49 -37.46 -4.58
CA VAL A 275 5.91 -38.66 -3.98
C VAL A 275 4.38 -38.56 -3.97
N VAL A 276 3.71 -39.65 -4.29
CA VAL A 276 2.26 -39.82 -4.21
C VAL A 276 1.98 -40.88 -3.16
N TYR A 277 1.40 -40.46 -2.04
CA TYR A 277 0.98 -41.34 -0.97
C TYR A 277 -0.47 -41.76 -1.14
N LEU A 278 -0.70 -43.06 -0.95
CA LEU A 278 -2.03 -43.64 -0.88
C LEU A 278 -2.30 -44.04 0.57
N ASP A 279 -3.43 -43.60 1.11
CA ASP A 279 -4.03 -44.06 2.38
C ASP A 279 -4.42 -45.55 2.39
N THR A 280 -3.44 -46.43 2.22
CA THR A 280 -3.59 -47.88 2.21
C THR A 280 -2.37 -48.56 2.81
N GLU A 281 -2.55 -49.81 3.23
CA GLU A 281 -1.48 -50.76 3.57
C GLU A 281 -1.39 -51.88 2.51
N ASP A 282 -2.25 -51.85 1.48
CA ASP A 282 -2.38 -52.91 0.47
C ASP A 282 -1.51 -52.65 -0.76
N THR A 283 -0.58 -53.57 -1.02
CA THR A 283 0.33 -53.55 -2.17
C THR A 283 -0.39 -53.74 -3.51
N GLU A 284 -1.50 -54.48 -3.56
CA GLU A 284 -2.28 -54.64 -4.80
C GLU A 284 -2.97 -53.34 -5.18
N GLU A 285 -3.57 -52.63 -4.21
CA GLU A 285 -4.15 -51.30 -4.42
C GLU A 285 -3.09 -50.30 -4.92
N LEU A 286 -1.89 -50.34 -4.32
CA LEU A 286 -0.74 -49.53 -4.71
C LEU A 286 -0.33 -49.76 -6.18
N HIS A 287 -0.12 -51.02 -6.57
CA HIS A 287 0.31 -51.36 -7.92
C HIS A 287 -0.76 -51.08 -8.98
N ALA A 288 -2.04 -51.28 -8.64
CA ALA A 288 -3.16 -50.97 -9.52
C ALA A 288 -3.30 -49.46 -9.74
N PHE A 289 -3.08 -48.65 -8.70
CA PHE A 289 -3.02 -47.19 -8.85
C PHE A 289 -1.85 -46.77 -9.72
N ALA A 290 -0.66 -47.35 -9.53
CA ALA A 290 0.52 -47.03 -10.34
C ALA A 290 0.28 -47.27 -11.85
N ASP A 291 -0.41 -48.36 -12.21
CA ASP A 291 -0.80 -48.63 -13.61
C ASP A 291 -1.74 -47.55 -14.18
N ARG A 292 -2.63 -47.00 -13.34
CA ARG A 292 -3.57 -45.93 -13.74
C ARG A 292 -2.86 -44.59 -13.89
N LEU A 293 -1.99 -44.24 -12.94
CA LEU A 293 -1.19 -43.02 -13.02
C LEU A 293 -0.25 -43.04 -14.23
N ALA A 294 0.35 -44.19 -14.54
CA ALA A 294 1.17 -44.35 -15.75
C ALA A 294 0.37 -44.08 -17.04
N ARG A 295 -0.89 -44.53 -17.11
CA ARG A 295 -1.79 -44.20 -18.24
C ARG A 295 -2.14 -42.71 -18.29
N ALA A 296 -2.33 -42.06 -17.14
CA ALA A 296 -2.60 -40.64 -17.08
C ALA A 296 -1.39 -39.80 -17.54
N LEU A 297 -0.16 -40.14 -17.10
CA LEU A 297 1.07 -39.51 -17.56
C LEU A 297 1.33 -39.74 -19.05
N ALA A 298 1.06 -40.95 -19.56
CA ALA A 298 1.16 -41.25 -20.98
C ALA A 298 0.20 -40.43 -21.86
N ALA A 299 -0.88 -39.90 -21.29
CA ALA A 299 -1.83 -39.04 -21.99
C ALA A 299 -1.48 -37.55 -21.91
N CYS A 300 -0.48 -37.17 -21.12
CA CYS A 300 0.00 -35.78 -21.05
C CYS A 300 0.77 -35.39 -22.33
N PRO A 301 0.80 -34.09 -22.69
CA PRO A 301 1.62 -33.61 -23.80
C PRO A 301 3.09 -34.01 -23.61
N PRO A 302 3.88 -34.22 -24.68
CA PRO A 302 5.30 -34.53 -24.57
C PRO A 302 6.07 -33.41 -23.84
N PRO A 303 7.25 -33.71 -23.25
CA PRO A 303 8.12 -32.69 -22.66
C PRO A 303 8.60 -31.70 -23.73
N ALA A 304 9.01 -30.51 -23.28
CA ALA A 304 9.75 -29.58 -24.14
C ALA A 304 11.07 -30.22 -24.62
N ASP A 305 11.56 -29.83 -25.80
CA ASP A 305 12.86 -30.26 -26.33
C ASP A 305 13.99 -29.58 -25.52
N GLU A 306 14.25 -30.05 -24.31
CA GLU A 306 15.37 -29.63 -23.45
C GLU A 306 16.38 -30.77 -23.33
N GLU A 307 17.66 -30.45 -23.58
CA GLU A 307 18.76 -31.40 -23.43
C GLU A 307 19.15 -31.50 -21.95
N LEU A 308 18.99 -32.69 -21.37
CA LEU A 308 19.34 -32.95 -19.97
C LEU A 308 20.84 -32.84 -19.73
N ASP A 309 21.24 -32.28 -18.58
CA ASP A 309 22.64 -32.32 -18.17
C ASP A 309 23.07 -33.79 -17.93
N PRO A 310 24.33 -34.17 -18.24
CA PRO A 310 24.81 -35.53 -18.00
C PRO A 310 24.62 -36.03 -16.56
N ALA A 311 24.65 -35.15 -15.54
CA ALA A 311 24.39 -35.55 -14.16
C ALA A 311 22.91 -35.87 -13.93
N GLU A 312 21.99 -35.08 -14.49
CA GLU A 312 20.53 -35.33 -14.42
C GLU A 312 20.19 -36.64 -15.12
N TYR A 313 20.76 -36.86 -16.32
CA TYR A 313 20.58 -38.11 -17.05
C TYR A 313 21.12 -39.33 -16.26
N ALA A 314 22.28 -39.18 -15.61
CA ALA A 314 22.87 -40.22 -14.78
C ALA A 314 22.00 -40.53 -13.55
N GLU A 315 21.44 -39.51 -12.89
CA GLU A 315 20.56 -39.65 -11.73
C GLU A 315 19.26 -40.36 -12.09
N LEU A 316 18.61 -39.95 -13.20
CA LEU A 316 17.42 -40.61 -13.74
C LEU A 316 17.67 -42.09 -14.04
N THR A 317 18.74 -42.37 -14.79
CA THR A 317 19.11 -43.72 -15.21
C THR A 317 19.44 -44.60 -14.00
N THR A 318 20.23 -44.09 -13.07
CA THR A 318 20.62 -44.81 -11.85
C THR A 318 19.41 -45.15 -10.98
N THR A 319 18.55 -44.16 -10.74
CA THR A 319 17.34 -44.34 -9.93
C THR A 319 16.40 -45.37 -10.53
N GLU A 320 16.14 -45.29 -11.84
CA GLU A 320 15.28 -46.25 -12.53
C GLU A 320 15.85 -47.68 -12.48
N HIS A 321 17.15 -47.85 -12.78
CA HIS A 321 17.78 -49.17 -12.76
C HIS A 321 17.80 -49.79 -11.37
N LEU A 322 18.06 -49.00 -10.32
CA LEU A 322 17.98 -49.48 -8.94
C LEU A 322 16.55 -49.92 -8.60
N ALA A 323 15.54 -49.13 -8.97
CA ALA A 323 14.14 -49.49 -8.75
C ALA A 323 13.76 -50.78 -9.53
N ARG A 324 14.25 -50.99 -10.75
CA ARG A 324 14.03 -52.24 -11.51
C ARG A 324 14.75 -53.45 -10.91
N LEU A 325 15.91 -53.23 -10.28
CA LEU A 325 16.60 -54.30 -9.56
C LEU A 325 15.79 -54.73 -8.33
N GLU A 326 15.26 -53.77 -7.57
CA GLU A 326 14.42 -54.00 -6.39
C GLU A 326 13.07 -54.67 -6.73
N GLU A 327 12.60 -54.59 -7.97
CA GLU A 327 11.36 -55.26 -8.43
C GLU A 327 11.48 -56.79 -8.35
N HIS A 328 12.70 -57.33 -8.55
CA HIS A 328 12.99 -58.76 -8.38
C HIS A 328 12.91 -59.22 -6.92
N LEU A 329 12.96 -58.27 -5.97
CA LEU A 329 12.78 -58.51 -4.54
C LEU A 329 11.32 -58.29 -4.09
N GLY A 330 10.42 -57.91 -5.01
CA GLY A 330 9.04 -57.57 -4.70
C GLY A 330 8.88 -56.28 -3.89
N LEU A 331 9.90 -55.41 -3.88
CA LEU A 331 9.89 -54.15 -3.13
C LEU A 331 9.33 -52.99 -3.96
N THR A 332 9.49 -53.06 -5.27
CA THR A 332 9.12 -51.99 -6.20
C THR A 332 8.43 -52.55 -7.46
N LYS A 333 7.76 -51.66 -8.21
CA LYS A 333 7.27 -51.89 -9.57
C LYS A 333 7.54 -50.65 -10.42
N VAL A 334 8.20 -50.81 -11.56
CA VAL A 334 8.60 -49.68 -12.42
C VAL A 334 7.83 -49.68 -13.73
N LEU A 335 7.10 -48.59 -13.99
CA LEU A 335 6.41 -48.31 -15.24
C LEU A 335 7.05 -47.07 -15.86
N ALA A 336 7.57 -47.17 -17.07
CA ALA A 336 8.22 -46.05 -17.74
C ALA A 336 7.83 -46.00 -19.22
N ALA A 337 7.84 -44.80 -19.79
CA ALA A 337 7.66 -44.61 -21.22
C ALA A 337 8.80 -45.28 -22.00
N PRO A 338 8.55 -45.88 -23.18
CA PRO A 338 9.62 -46.48 -24.00
C PRO A 338 10.70 -45.48 -24.43
N ASP A 339 10.33 -44.21 -24.57
CA ASP A 339 11.23 -43.10 -24.90
C ASP A 339 11.84 -42.42 -23.67
N GLY A 340 11.50 -42.87 -22.46
CA GLY A 340 12.02 -42.32 -21.22
C GLY A 340 11.45 -40.95 -20.83
N THR A 341 10.30 -40.54 -21.38
CA THR A 341 9.69 -39.23 -21.09
C THR A 341 8.99 -39.13 -19.73
N TRP A 342 8.62 -40.26 -19.11
CA TRP A 342 8.03 -40.30 -17.76
C TRP A 342 8.25 -41.65 -17.08
N ARG A 343 8.21 -41.66 -15.74
CA ARG A 343 8.39 -42.86 -14.89
C ARG A 343 7.44 -42.84 -13.69
N VAL A 344 6.80 -43.98 -13.42
CA VAL A 344 6.06 -44.26 -12.18
C VAL A 344 6.75 -45.41 -11.48
N MET A 345 7.26 -45.14 -10.28
CA MET A 345 7.97 -46.12 -9.46
C MET A 345 7.15 -46.37 -8.20
N ALA A 346 6.40 -47.48 -8.17
CA ALA A 346 5.70 -47.89 -6.96
C ALA A 346 6.69 -48.56 -6.00
N ASP A 347 6.69 -48.16 -4.74
CA ASP A 347 7.57 -48.69 -3.68
C ASP A 347 6.71 -49.02 -2.46
N VAL A 348 6.80 -50.25 -1.97
CA VAL A 348 6.00 -50.72 -0.82
C VAL A 348 6.45 -50.12 0.51
N ARG A 349 7.61 -49.44 0.53
CA ARG A 349 8.16 -48.79 1.73
C ARG A 349 7.63 -47.36 1.85
N PRO A 350 7.14 -46.93 3.03
CA PRO A 350 6.46 -45.64 3.19
C PRO A 350 7.41 -44.44 3.29
N ALA A 351 8.73 -44.64 3.37
CA ALA A 351 9.68 -43.56 3.59
C ALA A 351 9.65 -42.55 2.43
N LEU A 352 9.69 -41.26 2.77
CA LEU A 352 9.84 -40.18 1.79
C LEU A 352 11.15 -40.38 1.01
N THR A 353 11.08 -40.24 -0.31
CA THR A 353 12.24 -40.39 -1.20
C THR A 353 12.16 -39.29 -2.25
N ALA A 354 13.29 -38.62 -2.48
CA ALA A 354 13.37 -37.61 -3.53
C ALA A 354 13.18 -38.28 -4.90
N SER A 355 12.51 -37.56 -5.80
CA SER A 355 12.41 -37.96 -7.20
C SER A 355 13.67 -37.51 -7.96
N PRO A 356 14.12 -38.26 -8.97
CA PRO A 356 15.11 -37.76 -9.94
C PRO A 356 14.54 -36.70 -10.91
N LEU A 357 13.32 -36.20 -10.65
CA LEU A 357 12.57 -35.19 -11.42
C LEU A 357 12.26 -35.66 -12.85
N HIS A 358 11.98 -34.72 -13.76
CA HIS A 358 11.68 -34.98 -15.17
C HIS A 358 10.55 -36.01 -15.35
N ARG A 359 9.40 -35.71 -14.73
CA ARG A 359 8.18 -36.52 -14.77
C ARG A 359 8.37 -37.94 -14.22
N SER A 360 9.21 -38.08 -13.20
CA SER A 360 9.47 -39.32 -12.49
C SER A 360 8.83 -39.25 -11.11
N VAL A 361 7.95 -40.17 -10.74
CA VAL A 361 7.20 -40.06 -9.48
C VAL A 361 7.21 -41.36 -8.69
N TRP A 362 7.41 -41.24 -7.39
CA TRP A 362 7.27 -42.35 -6.45
C TRP A 362 5.81 -42.51 -6.03
N VAL A 363 5.28 -43.74 -6.04
CA VAL A 363 3.97 -44.07 -5.47
C VAL A 363 4.18 -44.97 -4.26
N LYS A 364 3.68 -44.55 -3.08
CA LYS A 364 3.98 -45.24 -1.82
C LYS A 364 2.73 -45.41 -0.94
N PRO A 365 2.60 -46.53 -0.21
CA PRO A 365 1.52 -46.71 0.76
C PRO A 365 1.83 -45.93 2.04
N LEU A 366 0.86 -45.19 2.57
CA LEU A 366 0.99 -44.48 3.84
C LEU A 366 -0.39 -44.34 4.49
N PRO A 367 -0.78 -45.26 5.39
CA PRO A 367 -2.06 -45.14 6.09
C PRO A 367 -2.06 -43.92 7.01
N ARG A 368 -3.21 -43.24 7.14
CA ARG A 368 -3.36 -41.97 7.91
C ARG A 368 -2.69 -42.01 9.30
N LYS A 369 -2.88 -43.11 10.03
CA LYS A 369 -2.33 -43.31 11.38
C LYS A 369 -0.80 -43.14 11.47
N ASN A 370 -0.08 -43.30 10.36
CA ASN A 370 1.38 -43.26 10.29
C ASN A 370 1.94 -41.96 9.68
N LEU A 371 1.08 -41.05 9.20
CA LEU A 371 1.49 -39.81 8.51
C LEU A 371 2.58 -39.03 9.25
N ILE A 372 2.33 -38.69 10.51
CA ILE A 372 3.28 -37.90 11.31
C ILE A 372 4.56 -38.68 11.54
N ALA A 373 4.48 -39.96 11.91
CA ALA A 373 5.66 -40.77 12.20
C ALA A 373 6.60 -40.88 11.00
N THR A 374 6.04 -40.99 9.79
CA THR A 374 6.79 -41.10 8.53
C THR A 374 7.35 -39.75 8.07
N LEU A 375 6.54 -38.68 8.09
CA LEU A 375 6.90 -37.41 7.45
C LEU A 375 7.63 -36.44 8.39
N ARG A 376 7.35 -36.48 9.70
CA ARG A 376 7.93 -35.52 10.68
C ARG A 376 9.47 -35.52 10.73
N PRO A 377 10.17 -36.66 10.60
CA PRO A 377 11.63 -36.66 10.49
C PRO A 377 12.14 -35.78 9.34
N MET A 378 11.36 -35.67 8.25
CA MET A 378 11.71 -34.96 7.02
C MET A 378 11.23 -33.50 6.98
N ARG A 379 10.68 -32.97 8.09
CA ARG A 379 10.07 -31.61 8.18
C ARG A 379 10.91 -30.44 7.61
N ARG A 380 12.23 -30.59 7.49
CA ARG A 380 13.12 -29.56 6.94
C ARG A 380 12.98 -29.45 5.40
N TYR A 381 12.61 -30.55 4.76
CA TYR A 381 12.46 -30.67 3.31
C TYR A 381 11.01 -30.55 2.86
N LEU A 382 10.03 -30.83 3.73
CA LEU A 382 8.62 -30.78 3.34
C LEU A 382 8.18 -29.33 3.01
N GLN A 383 7.51 -29.17 1.88
CA GLN A 383 6.91 -27.88 1.48
C GLN A 383 5.43 -28.04 1.17
N THR A 384 5.06 -28.46 -0.05
CA THR A 384 3.68 -28.52 -0.51
C THR A 384 3.09 -29.93 -0.38
N ALA A 385 1.92 -30.03 0.24
CA ALA A 385 1.12 -31.25 0.31
C ALA A 385 -0.17 -31.09 -0.53
N GLY A 386 -0.25 -31.78 -1.66
CA GLY A 386 -1.47 -31.88 -2.47
C GLY A 386 -2.42 -32.91 -1.88
N LEU A 387 -3.62 -32.52 -1.46
CA LEU A 387 -4.59 -33.43 -0.84
C LEU A 387 -5.78 -33.70 -1.76
N ALA A 388 -6.21 -34.96 -1.83
CA ALA A 388 -7.45 -35.35 -2.49
C ALA A 388 -8.28 -36.31 -1.62
N GLY A 389 -9.52 -35.91 -1.35
CA GLY A 389 -10.48 -36.67 -0.52
C GLY A 389 -11.76 -35.89 -0.26
N GLY A 390 -12.63 -36.43 0.58
CA GLY A 390 -13.85 -35.74 1.01
C GLY A 390 -13.54 -34.48 1.83
N ARG A 391 -14.54 -33.60 2.00
CA ARG A 391 -14.37 -32.35 2.75
C ARG A 391 -13.83 -32.55 4.18
N ALA A 392 -14.30 -33.59 4.85
CA ALA A 392 -13.84 -33.94 6.21
C ALA A 392 -12.40 -34.48 6.19
N ASP A 393 -12.07 -35.32 5.21
CA ASP A 393 -10.72 -35.86 5.04
C ASP A 393 -9.70 -34.75 4.80
N VAL A 394 -10.00 -33.82 3.88
CA VAL A 394 -9.08 -32.71 3.58
C VAL A 394 -8.82 -31.85 4.82
N ALA A 395 -9.85 -31.55 5.63
CA ALA A 395 -9.67 -30.77 6.87
C ALA A 395 -8.79 -31.49 7.91
N GLU A 396 -9.01 -32.79 8.11
CA GLU A 396 -8.23 -33.61 9.04
C GLU A 396 -6.78 -33.80 8.55
N LEU A 397 -6.62 -34.17 7.28
CA LEU A 397 -5.33 -34.40 6.64
C LEU A 397 -4.51 -33.12 6.59
N ALA A 398 -5.11 -31.97 6.26
CA ALA A 398 -4.42 -30.68 6.26
C ALA A 398 -3.78 -30.39 7.62
N THR A 399 -4.55 -30.56 8.70
CA THR A 399 -4.03 -30.40 10.07
C THR A 399 -2.86 -31.35 10.34
N THR A 400 -2.99 -32.60 9.89
CA THR A 400 -2.00 -33.66 10.13
C THR A 400 -0.70 -33.43 9.36
N VAL A 401 -0.76 -33.07 8.07
CA VAL A 401 0.44 -32.83 7.24
C VAL A 401 1.15 -31.54 7.62
N LEU A 402 0.42 -30.51 8.04
CA LEU A 402 1.00 -29.29 8.61
C LEU A 402 1.71 -29.60 9.94
N ALA A 403 1.11 -30.42 10.81
CA ALA A 403 1.75 -30.88 12.04
C ALA A 403 3.01 -31.76 11.77
N ALA A 404 3.01 -32.53 10.69
CA ALA A 404 4.19 -33.26 10.23
C ALA A 404 5.30 -32.30 9.75
N GLY A 405 4.95 -31.16 9.16
CA GLY A 405 5.88 -30.09 8.82
C GLY A 405 5.83 -29.63 7.37
N ALA A 406 4.82 -30.04 6.59
CA ALA A 406 4.52 -29.36 5.34
C ALA A 406 4.19 -27.88 5.65
N THR A 407 4.62 -26.97 4.78
CA THR A 407 4.42 -25.53 4.94
C THR A 407 3.15 -25.05 4.23
N ARG A 408 2.62 -25.87 3.33
CA ARG A 408 1.51 -25.52 2.45
C ARG A 408 0.66 -26.74 2.13
N VAL A 409 -0.65 -26.53 2.03
CA VAL A 409 -1.63 -27.54 1.59
C VAL A 409 -2.42 -26.99 0.41
N THR A 410 -2.52 -27.78 -0.65
CA THR A 410 -3.28 -27.43 -1.87
C THR A 410 -4.18 -28.60 -2.28
N PRO A 411 -5.20 -28.38 -3.10
CA PRO A 411 -5.79 -29.49 -3.85
C PRO A 411 -4.76 -30.06 -4.85
N VAL A 412 -4.91 -31.33 -5.18
CA VAL A 412 -4.26 -31.94 -6.35
C VAL A 412 -4.79 -31.29 -7.62
N GLY A 413 -3.92 -31.02 -8.59
CA GLY A 413 -4.14 -30.23 -9.80
C GLY A 413 -3.82 -28.74 -9.67
N ALA A 414 -3.39 -28.30 -8.48
CA ALA A 414 -3.01 -26.91 -8.22
C ALA A 414 -1.81 -26.81 -7.27
N MET A 415 -0.95 -27.85 -7.22
CA MET A 415 0.18 -27.86 -6.29
C MET A 415 1.20 -26.75 -6.58
N THR A 416 1.40 -26.45 -7.86
CA THR A 416 2.29 -25.39 -8.37
C THR A 416 1.62 -24.02 -8.48
N ALA A 417 0.28 -23.97 -8.40
CA ALA A 417 -0.42 -22.70 -8.40
C ALA A 417 -0.04 -21.90 -7.16
N GLY A 418 0.08 -20.58 -7.25
CA GLY A 418 0.37 -19.68 -6.12
C GLY A 418 -0.75 -18.68 -5.88
N TYR A 419 -0.67 -17.94 -4.76
CA TYR A 419 -1.46 -16.72 -4.60
C TYR A 419 -0.58 -15.52 -4.23
N SER A 420 -1.04 -14.32 -4.53
CA SER A 420 -0.24 -13.13 -4.29
C SER A 420 0.00 -12.87 -2.80
N GLY A 421 1.26 -12.73 -2.41
CA GLY A 421 1.68 -12.59 -1.02
C GLY A 421 1.58 -13.89 -0.21
N GLU A 422 1.76 -15.03 -0.87
CA GLU A 422 1.94 -16.33 -0.25
C GLU A 422 3.28 -16.42 0.50
N PRO A 423 3.32 -16.98 1.73
CA PRO A 423 4.58 -17.25 2.41
C PRO A 423 5.39 -18.31 1.64
N HIS A 424 6.62 -17.96 1.27
CA HIS A 424 7.55 -18.90 0.64
C HIS A 424 8.14 -19.81 1.72
N ASP A 425 8.03 -21.14 1.55
CA ASP A 425 8.50 -22.12 2.54
C ASP A 425 7.97 -21.89 3.97
N GLY A 426 6.73 -21.36 4.08
CA GLY A 426 6.09 -21.07 5.36
C GLY A 426 6.66 -19.85 6.10
N VAL A 427 7.43 -19.01 5.41
CA VAL A 427 8.03 -17.80 5.97
C VAL A 427 7.85 -16.60 5.05
N TYR A 428 7.96 -15.40 5.63
CA TYR A 428 7.92 -14.14 4.90
C TYR A 428 9.34 -13.59 4.74
N ALA A 429 9.78 -13.39 3.49
CA ALA A 429 11.14 -12.98 3.17
C ALA A 429 11.50 -11.62 3.78
N LEU A 430 10.61 -10.63 3.71
CA LEU A 430 10.83 -9.30 4.26
C LEU A 430 11.02 -9.34 5.78
N GLN A 431 10.31 -10.22 6.50
CA GLN A 431 10.53 -10.40 7.94
C GLN A 431 11.90 -11.00 8.24
N ARG A 432 12.43 -11.86 7.35
CA ARG A 432 13.78 -12.42 7.49
C ARG A 432 14.86 -11.35 7.29
N TYR A 433 14.60 -10.38 6.42
CA TYR A 433 15.49 -9.24 6.11
C TYR A 433 15.25 -8.00 6.99
N SER A 434 14.34 -8.05 7.96
CA SER A 434 13.97 -6.92 8.83
C SER A 434 14.03 -7.26 10.31
N ARG A 435 13.99 -6.25 11.18
CA ARG A 435 13.83 -6.42 12.63
C ARG A 435 12.78 -5.44 13.16
N ARG A 436 12.05 -5.86 14.19
CA ARG A 436 11.14 -4.98 14.93
C ARG A 436 11.96 -4.11 15.89
N VAL A 437 11.72 -2.81 15.85
CA VAL A 437 12.32 -1.82 16.75
C VAL A 437 11.22 -1.05 17.46
N ALA A 438 11.52 -0.58 18.67
CA ALA A 438 10.57 0.17 19.49
C ALA A 438 11.24 1.37 20.18
N VAL A 439 10.47 2.44 20.35
CA VAL A 439 10.85 3.65 21.09
C VAL A 439 9.74 3.97 22.09
N GLN A 440 10.07 4.04 23.37
CA GLN A 440 9.16 4.50 24.41
C GLN A 440 9.44 5.98 24.71
N ALA A 441 8.42 6.82 24.61
CA ALA A 441 8.51 8.25 24.86
C ALA A 441 7.65 8.66 26.07
N ASP A 442 7.91 9.86 26.61
CA ASP A 442 7.13 10.43 27.71
C ASP A 442 5.91 11.24 27.23
N GLU A 443 5.18 11.83 28.17
CA GLU A 443 3.93 12.55 27.94
C GLU A 443 4.05 13.74 26.98
N ARG A 444 5.26 14.29 26.75
CA ARG A 444 5.47 15.37 25.77
C ARG A 444 5.10 14.94 24.34
N PHE A 445 5.09 13.64 24.11
CA PHE A 445 4.77 13.05 22.82
C PHE A 445 3.30 12.68 22.71
N ALA A 446 2.42 12.95 23.69
CA ALA A 446 1.02 12.48 23.70
C ALA A 446 0.29 12.66 22.36
N THR A 447 0.49 13.80 21.69
CA THR A 447 -0.10 14.17 20.39
C THR A 447 0.78 13.85 19.17
N THR A 448 1.91 13.18 19.35
CA THR A 448 2.81 12.77 18.26
C THR A 448 2.42 11.36 17.80
N ALA A 449 1.76 11.24 16.65
CA ALA A 449 1.34 9.94 16.12
C ALA A 449 2.47 9.15 15.43
N CYS A 450 3.46 9.85 14.89
CA CYS A 450 4.61 9.24 14.25
C CYS A 450 5.87 10.04 14.57
N LEU A 451 6.92 9.35 15.02
CA LEU A 451 8.14 9.99 15.47
C LEU A 451 8.95 10.58 14.30
N ASP A 452 8.93 9.92 13.14
CA ASP A 452 9.59 10.39 11.92
C ASP A 452 9.13 11.78 11.47
N ASP A 453 7.86 12.13 11.73
CA ASP A 453 7.32 13.46 11.37
C ASP A 453 8.06 14.60 12.09
N LEU A 454 8.72 14.31 13.21
CA LEU A 454 9.51 15.29 13.98
C LEU A 454 10.99 15.34 13.55
N ALA A 455 11.48 14.32 12.84
CA ALA A 455 12.89 14.14 12.55
C ALA A 455 13.29 14.64 11.16
N ARG A 456 12.41 14.47 10.16
CA ARG A 456 12.76 14.75 8.76
C ARG A 456 11.57 15.26 7.96
N PRO A 457 11.79 16.14 6.95
CA PRO A 457 10.78 16.47 5.96
C PRO A 457 10.36 15.23 5.16
N ALA A 458 9.11 15.20 4.74
CA ALA A 458 8.66 14.24 3.74
C ALA A 458 9.30 14.55 2.38
N ALA A 459 9.81 13.52 1.69
CA ALA A 459 10.28 13.60 0.32
C ALA A 459 9.15 13.16 -0.62
N PHE A 460 8.96 13.87 -1.73
CA PHE A 460 7.85 13.64 -2.66
C PHE A 460 8.37 13.43 -4.09
N PRO A 461 7.87 12.41 -4.81
CA PRO A 461 8.01 12.42 -6.26
C PRO A 461 7.27 13.65 -6.82
N ARG A 462 7.91 14.35 -7.76
CA ARG A 462 7.30 15.52 -8.40
C ARG A 462 6.08 15.08 -9.19
N PRO A 463 4.92 15.73 -9.03
CA PRO A 463 3.75 15.45 -9.85
C PRO A 463 4.07 15.62 -11.34
N SER A 464 3.56 14.71 -12.15
CA SER A 464 3.71 14.73 -13.61
C SER A 464 2.37 14.43 -14.27
N GLY A 465 2.17 14.96 -15.47
CA GLY A 465 0.95 14.75 -16.27
C GLY A 465 0.04 15.98 -16.37
N PRO A 466 -1.10 15.85 -17.08
CA PRO A 466 -2.06 16.93 -17.25
C PRO A 466 -2.80 17.24 -15.94
N LEU A 467 -3.39 18.44 -15.85
CA LEU A 467 -4.33 18.76 -14.78
C LEU A 467 -5.63 17.99 -14.97
N LEU A 468 -6.17 17.45 -13.88
CA LEU A 468 -7.46 16.79 -13.86
C LEU A 468 -8.49 17.71 -13.20
N ASP A 469 -9.65 17.87 -13.83
CA ASP A 469 -10.82 18.45 -13.21
C ASP A 469 -11.78 17.36 -12.73
N LYS A 470 -12.92 17.75 -12.16
CA LYS A 470 -13.88 16.79 -11.63
C LYS A 470 -14.51 15.92 -12.72
N ALA A 471 -14.70 16.44 -13.94
CA ALA A 471 -15.28 15.67 -15.04
C ALA A 471 -14.30 14.58 -15.48
N ALA A 472 -13.02 14.92 -15.65
CA ALA A 472 -11.96 13.96 -15.97
C ALA A 472 -11.84 12.85 -14.91
N VAL A 473 -11.96 13.18 -13.62
CA VAL A 473 -12.00 12.17 -12.54
C VAL A 473 -13.19 11.21 -12.70
N GLN A 474 -14.36 11.70 -13.08
CA GLN A 474 -15.52 10.84 -13.30
C GLN A 474 -15.37 9.97 -14.54
N GLU A 475 -14.78 10.48 -15.63
CA GLU A 475 -14.47 9.67 -16.83
C GLU A 475 -13.47 8.55 -16.52
N LEU A 476 -12.49 8.81 -15.65
CA LEU A 476 -11.54 7.78 -15.19
C LEU A 476 -12.23 6.64 -14.44
N ASN A 477 -13.39 6.86 -13.82
CA ASN A 477 -14.11 5.80 -13.11
C ASN A 477 -14.57 4.67 -14.05
N ASP A 478 -14.83 4.96 -15.32
CA ASP A 478 -15.30 3.97 -16.30
C ASP A 478 -14.22 2.91 -16.62
N GLY A 479 -12.94 3.25 -16.41
CA GLY A 479 -11.80 2.38 -16.65
C GLY A 479 -11.30 1.63 -15.41
N VAL A 480 -11.90 1.84 -14.24
CA VAL A 480 -11.46 1.19 -12.99
C VAL A 480 -11.88 -0.28 -12.99
N ASP A 481 -10.92 -1.18 -12.76
CA ASP A 481 -11.21 -2.61 -12.61
C ASP A 481 -12.15 -2.85 -11.42
N ARG A 482 -13.13 -3.74 -11.57
CA ARG A 482 -14.11 -4.08 -10.51
C ARG A 482 -13.43 -4.53 -9.22
N ARG A 483 -12.24 -5.12 -9.30
CA ARG A 483 -11.45 -5.56 -8.12
C ARG A 483 -10.85 -4.38 -7.34
N ASP A 484 -10.71 -3.22 -7.97
CA ASP A 484 -10.13 -2.01 -7.38
C ASP A 484 -11.22 -0.95 -7.09
N ALA A 485 -12.50 -1.32 -7.24
CA ALA A 485 -13.69 -0.53 -6.90
C ALA A 485 -14.61 -1.33 -5.96
N GLU A 486 -14.32 -1.31 -4.67
CA GLU A 486 -15.00 -2.12 -3.64
C GLU A 486 -15.92 -1.28 -2.73
N LEU A 487 -15.61 0.02 -2.59
CA LEU A 487 -16.36 1.00 -1.80
C LEU A 487 -16.77 2.18 -2.69
N TYR A 488 -18.01 2.65 -2.50
CA TYR A 488 -18.63 3.67 -3.34
C TYR A 488 -19.17 4.80 -2.47
N PHE A 489 -18.60 6.00 -2.63
CA PHE A 489 -19.06 7.20 -1.95
C PHE A 489 -19.60 8.22 -2.94
N ARG A 490 -20.61 8.98 -2.51
CA ARG A 490 -21.21 10.06 -3.29
C ARG A 490 -20.58 11.39 -2.90
N SER A 491 -20.03 12.09 -3.88
CA SER A 491 -19.53 13.45 -3.66
C SER A 491 -20.68 14.47 -3.62
N GLY A 492 -20.55 15.52 -2.80
CA GLY A 492 -21.61 16.52 -2.57
C GLY A 492 -21.78 17.58 -3.67
N GLY A 493 -21.63 17.22 -4.96
CA GLY A 493 -21.66 18.17 -6.09
C GLY A 493 -23.02 18.80 -6.40
N SER A 494 -23.00 20.03 -6.93
CA SER A 494 -24.16 20.90 -7.20
C SER A 494 -24.78 20.75 -8.60
N THR A 495 -24.38 19.73 -9.38
CA THR A 495 -24.73 19.58 -10.81
C THR A 495 -25.90 18.61 -11.09
N GLY A 496 -26.55 18.07 -10.06
CA GLY A 496 -27.70 17.16 -10.21
C GLY A 496 -27.35 15.72 -10.59
N THR A 497 -26.29 15.48 -11.37
CA THR A 497 -25.76 14.13 -11.65
C THR A 497 -24.92 13.62 -10.46
N PRO A 498 -25.19 12.43 -9.90
CA PRO A 498 -24.40 11.88 -8.80
C PRO A 498 -22.98 11.55 -9.25
N ALA A 499 -21.99 12.34 -8.81
CA ALA A 499 -20.58 12.00 -8.98
C ALA A 499 -20.12 11.03 -7.88
N LEU A 500 -19.51 9.91 -8.29
CA LEU A 500 -19.06 8.82 -7.42
C LEU A 500 -17.54 8.84 -7.25
N SER A 501 -17.10 8.41 -6.08
CA SER A 501 -15.70 8.19 -5.75
C SER A 501 -15.54 6.72 -5.33
N LEU A 502 -14.64 6.01 -5.99
CA LEU A 502 -14.44 4.57 -5.87
C LEU A 502 -13.21 4.26 -5.02
N PHE A 503 -13.23 3.26 -4.16
CA PHE A 503 -12.05 2.87 -3.38
C PHE A 503 -11.94 1.37 -3.31
N SER A 504 -10.72 0.83 -3.34
CA SER A 504 -10.48 -0.48 -2.74
C SER A 504 -10.48 -0.37 -1.21
N TYR A 505 -10.70 -1.47 -0.50
CA TYR A 505 -10.54 -1.51 0.95
C TYR A 505 -9.12 -1.15 1.38
N ASP A 506 -8.12 -1.49 0.56
CA ASP A 506 -6.72 -1.14 0.79
C ASP A 506 -6.49 0.39 0.75
N ASP A 507 -7.10 1.08 -0.21
CA ASP A 507 -7.01 2.54 -0.33
C ASP A 507 -7.66 3.19 0.90
N TYR A 508 -8.87 2.73 1.25
CA TYR A 508 -9.62 3.23 2.39
C TYR A 508 -8.88 2.99 3.71
N ASP A 509 -8.34 1.79 3.95
CA ASP A 509 -7.55 1.45 5.15
C ASP A 509 -6.34 2.38 5.30
N THR A 510 -5.60 2.59 4.21
CA THR A 510 -4.43 3.47 4.17
C THR A 510 -4.80 4.91 4.55
N GLN A 511 -5.87 5.43 3.96
CA GLN A 511 -6.36 6.79 4.24
C GLN A 511 -6.88 6.94 5.67
N MET A 512 -7.63 5.97 6.19
CA MET A 512 -8.15 6.01 7.55
C MET A 512 -7.04 5.93 8.60
N ARG A 513 -5.94 5.21 8.33
CA ARG A 513 -4.74 5.23 9.20
C ARG A 513 -4.10 6.61 9.25
N ALA A 514 -3.93 7.26 8.10
CA ALA A 514 -3.38 8.61 8.05
C ALA A 514 -4.26 9.61 8.81
N ALA A 515 -5.58 9.58 8.58
CA ALA A 515 -6.53 10.44 9.28
C ALA A 515 -6.56 10.19 10.80
N ALA A 516 -6.44 8.94 11.25
CA ALA A 516 -6.30 8.60 12.67
C ALA A 516 -5.06 9.24 13.30
N ARG A 517 -3.91 9.22 12.61
CA ARG A 517 -2.71 9.92 13.07
C ARG A 517 -2.92 11.44 13.14
N GLY A 518 -3.60 12.02 12.15
CA GLY A 518 -3.96 13.44 12.12
C GLY A 518 -4.87 13.83 13.29
N LEU A 519 -5.85 13.01 13.63
CA LEU A 519 -6.76 13.24 14.75
C LEU A 519 -6.04 13.18 16.11
N LEU A 520 -5.11 12.24 16.29
CA LEU A 520 -4.25 12.22 17.48
C LEU A 520 -3.41 13.50 17.59
N ALA A 521 -2.84 13.96 16.46
CA ALA A 521 -2.10 15.23 16.40
C ALA A 521 -2.95 16.45 16.72
N ALA A 522 -4.24 16.42 16.36
CA ALA A 522 -5.21 17.46 16.68
C ALA A 522 -5.59 17.54 18.17
N GLY A 523 -5.12 16.59 19.00
CA GLY A 523 -5.35 16.59 20.45
C GLY A 523 -6.47 15.66 20.92
N TYR A 524 -6.92 14.74 20.07
CA TYR A 524 -7.80 13.66 20.51
C TYR A 524 -7.06 12.67 21.41
N ASP A 525 -7.63 12.35 22.55
CA ASP A 525 -7.07 11.40 23.52
C ASP A 525 -7.90 10.10 23.50
N PRO A 526 -7.45 9.05 22.79
CA PRO A 526 -8.22 7.81 22.70
C PRO A 526 -8.35 7.05 24.03
N ALA A 527 -7.54 7.38 25.04
CA ALA A 527 -7.61 6.73 26.35
C ALA A 527 -8.65 7.38 27.27
N ARG A 528 -8.94 8.68 27.07
CA ARG A 528 -9.76 9.48 27.99
C ARG A 528 -11.03 10.04 27.37
N ASP A 529 -11.00 10.42 26.10
CA ASP A 529 -12.12 11.10 25.45
C ASP A 529 -13.31 10.15 25.25
N ARG A 530 -14.49 10.62 25.64
CA ARG A 530 -15.78 9.94 25.45
C ARG A 530 -16.52 10.62 24.32
N THR A 531 -16.53 9.97 23.15
CA THR A 531 -16.81 10.64 21.88
C THR A 531 -18.21 10.34 21.37
N ALA A 532 -18.99 11.37 21.03
CA ALA A 532 -20.21 11.20 20.22
C ALA A 532 -19.92 11.50 18.75
N ASN A 533 -20.12 10.50 17.87
CA ASN A 533 -20.03 10.68 16.42
C ASN A 533 -21.41 11.08 15.88
N LEU A 534 -21.54 12.38 15.56
CA LEU A 534 -22.74 13.06 15.10
C LEU A 534 -22.60 13.54 13.65
N PHE A 535 -21.77 12.87 12.83
CA PHE A 535 -21.84 13.06 11.38
C PHE A 535 -23.09 12.38 10.80
N TYR A 536 -23.58 12.87 9.66
CA TYR A 536 -24.67 12.21 8.94
C TYR A 536 -24.23 10.84 8.40
N CYS A 537 -25.13 9.86 8.50
CA CYS A 537 -24.92 8.49 8.05
C CYS A 537 -25.93 8.10 6.95
N GLY A 538 -25.53 7.20 6.05
CA GLY A 538 -26.37 6.71 4.95
C GLY A 538 -26.22 7.51 3.65
N GLY A 539 -27.03 7.18 2.64
CA GLY A 539 -27.08 7.91 1.36
C GLY A 539 -25.77 7.92 0.55
N MET A 540 -24.87 6.97 0.81
CA MET A 540 -23.50 6.90 0.28
C MET A 540 -22.59 8.07 0.73
N TYR A 541 -22.95 8.77 1.81
CA TYR A 541 -22.11 9.81 2.36
C TYR A 541 -21.02 9.21 3.26
N GLY A 542 -19.76 9.56 3.00
CA GLY A 542 -18.62 8.96 3.70
C GLY A 542 -18.40 9.45 5.13
N GLY A 543 -18.92 10.62 5.51
CA GLY A 543 -18.56 11.31 6.76
C GLY A 543 -18.61 10.43 8.01
N PHE A 544 -19.79 9.92 8.37
CA PHE A 544 -19.94 9.09 9.57
C PHE A 544 -19.11 7.81 9.54
N ILE A 545 -19.11 7.07 8.42
CA ILE A 545 -18.42 5.79 8.30
C ILE A 545 -16.89 5.96 8.34
N SER A 546 -16.37 7.03 7.72
CA SER A 546 -14.95 7.37 7.81
C SER A 546 -14.52 7.67 9.23
N PHE A 547 -15.25 8.52 9.96
CA PHE A 547 -14.89 8.82 11.34
C PHE A 547 -15.16 7.66 12.31
N PHE A 548 -16.11 6.79 12.00
CA PHE A 548 -16.27 5.51 12.69
C PHE A 548 -15.00 4.66 12.59
N SER A 549 -14.50 4.46 11.37
CA SER A 549 -13.29 3.66 11.11
C SER A 549 -12.03 4.30 11.70
N ILE A 550 -11.94 5.63 11.69
CA ILE A 550 -10.82 6.38 12.29
C ILE A 550 -10.80 6.18 13.81
N LEU A 551 -11.94 6.31 14.48
CA LEU A 551 -12.05 6.11 15.93
C LEU A 551 -11.82 4.66 16.33
N GLU A 552 -12.31 3.70 15.54
CA GLU A 552 -12.03 2.27 15.72
C GLU A 552 -10.52 1.98 15.70
N ARG A 553 -9.78 2.57 14.75
CA ARG A 553 -8.32 2.41 14.64
C ARG A 553 -7.55 2.98 15.83
N LEU A 554 -8.04 4.07 16.40
CA LEU A 554 -7.44 4.66 17.60
C LEU A 554 -7.83 3.90 18.88
N GLY A 555 -8.79 2.98 18.80
CA GLY A 555 -9.37 2.31 19.96
C GLY A 555 -10.12 3.26 20.89
N GLY A 556 -10.61 4.38 20.37
CA GLY A 556 -11.28 5.44 21.13
C GLY A 556 -12.69 5.06 21.59
N THR A 557 -13.16 5.65 22.69
CA THR A 557 -14.53 5.45 23.15
C THR A 557 -15.50 6.20 22.24
N GLN A 558 -16.34 5.47 21.51
CA GLN A 558 -17.27 6.04 20.53
C GLN A 558 -18.73 5.67 20.82
N MET A 559 -19.60 6.69 20.84
CA MET A 559 -21.06 6.61 20.76
C MET A 559 -21.48 6.96 19.31
N PRO A 560 -21.77 5.96 18.46
CA PRO A 560 -22.05 6.14 17.05
C PRO A 560 -23.52 6.56 16.82
N MET A 561 -23.86 7.78 17.21
CA MET A 561 -25.27 8.26 17.29
C MET A 561 -25.82 8.75 15.95
N ALA A 562 -24.95 9.24 15.07
CA ALA A 562 -25.28 9.98 13.85
C ALA A 562 -26.10 11.24 14.09
N ALA A 563 -26.03 12.21 13.17
CA ALA A 563 -26.90 13.38 13.23
C ALA A 563 -28.36 12.99 12.94
N GLY A 564 -29.28 13.50 13.76
CA GLY A 564 -30.72 13.29 13.62
C GLY A 564 -31.54 14.48 14.12
N PRO A 565 -32.84 14.56 13.75
CA PRO A 565 -33.66 15.75 13.99
C PRO A 565 -34.08 15.94 15.46
N ASP A 566 -33.96 14.92 16.30
CA ASP A 566 -34.32 15.00 17.72
C ASP A 566 -33.11 15.46 18.56
N HIS A 567 -32.92 16.78 18.61
CA HIS A 567 -31.84 17.38 19.38
C HIS A 567 -31.99 17.16 20.89
N ARG A 568 -33.22 17.06 21.42
CA ARG A 568 -33.46 16.81 22.84
C ARG A 568 -32.96 15.41 23.24
N ALA A 569 -33.40 14.38 22.52
CA ALA A 569 -32.96 13.01 22.78
C ALA A 569 -31.44 12.86 22.62
N THR A 570 -30.86 13.55 21.62
CA THR A 570 -29.41 13.60 21.43
C THR A 570 -28.73 14.19 22.66
N ALA A 571 -29.13 15.37 23.12
CA ALA A 571 -28.54 16.03 24.28
C ALA A 571 -28.71 15.22 25.57
N GLU A 572 -29.85 14.58 25.79
CA GLU A 572 -30.07 13.69 26.96
C GLU A 572 -29.11 12.50 26.95
N MET A 573 -28.85 11.90 25.79
CA MET A 573 -27.84 10.85 25.66
C MET A 573 -26.42 11.38 25.91
N LEU A 574 -26.09 12.58 25.43
CA LEU A 574 -24.77 13.17 25.68
C LEU A 574 -24.50 13.30 27.20
N VAL A 575 -25.51 13.73 27.96
CA VAL A 575 -25.43 13.84 29.42
C VAL A 575 -25.39 12.45 30.08
N ALA A 576 -26.30 11.56 29.69
CA ALA A 576 -26.45 10.24 30.32
C ALA A 576 -25.21 9.34 30.16
N TYR A 577 -24.49 9.48 29.04
CA TYR A 577 -23.27 8.75 28.76
C TYR A 577 -22.00 9.55 29.05
N GLU A 578 -22.12 10.71 29.70
CA GLU A 578 -20.98 11.54 30.09
C GLU A 578 -20.05 11.84 28.89
N VAL A 579 -20.63 12.27 27.77
CA VAL A 579 -19.87 12.68 26.58
C VAL A 579 -19.07 13.93 26.88
N ASP A 580 -17.79 13.94 26.51
CA ASP A 580 -16.93 15.13 26.60
C ASP A 580 -16.45 15.65 25.23
N THR A 581 -16.59 14.83 24.18
CA THR A 581 -16.02 15.11 22.87
C THR A 581 -17.06 14.91 21.77
N LEU A 582 -17.29 15.93 20.94
CA LEU A 582 -18.26 15.87 19.83
C LEU A 582 -17.57 15.85 18.47
N PHE A 583 -18.01 14.95 17.61
CA PHE A 583 -17.59 14.85 16.22
C PHE A 583 -18.79 15.18 15.33
N GLY A 584 -18.70 16.13 14.40
CA GLY A 584 -19.84 16.40 13.52
C GLY A 584 -19.68 17.58 12.57
N MET A 585 -20.75 17.87 11.83
CA MET A 585 -20.82 19.06 10.97
C MET A 585 -21.09 20.30 11.85
N PRO A 586 -20.36 21.40 11.67
CA PRO A 586 -20.57 22.66 12.40
C PRO A 586 -22.03 23.12 12.46
N SER A 587 -22.77 23.08 11.34
CA SER A 587 -24.19 23.44 11.29
C SER A 587 -25.06 22.63 12.27
N TYR A 588 -24.92 21.30 12.25
CA TYR A 588 -25.67 20.41 13.15
C TYR A 588 -25.29 20.63 14.61
N LEU A 589 -23.99 20.65 14.90
CA LEU A 589 -23.49 20.84 16.26
C LEU A 589 -23.94 22.19 16.84
N TRP A 590 -23.93 23.24 16.02
CA TRP A 590 -24.40 24.55 16.41
C TRP A 590 -25.89 24.56 16.74
N GLN A 591 -26.74 23.94 15.91
CA GLN A 591 -28.18 23.83 16.16
C GLN A 591 -28.47 23.05 17.46
N LEU A 592 -27.86 21.87 17.62
CA LEU A 592 -27.97 21.06 18.83
C LEU A 592 -27.58 21.85 20.09
N LEU A 593 -26.42 22.50 20.07
CA LEU A 593 -25.91 23.27 21.21
C LEU A 593 -26.77 24.49 21.49
N HIS A 594 -27.32 25.14 20.47
CA HIS A 594 -28.18 26.31 20.63
C HIS A 594 -29.57 25.94 21.16
N GLU A 595 -30.24 24.95 20.57
CA GLU A 595 -31.59 24.52 20.96
C GLU A 595 -31.62 23.85 22.34
N GLN A 596 -30.55 23.17 22.72
CA GLN A 596 -30.42 22.49 24.02
C GLN A 596 -29.45 23.21 24.96
N ALA A 597 -29.26 24.52 24.77
CA ALA A 597 -28.25 25.31 25.48
C ALA A 597 -28.34 25.19 27.00
N ASP A 598 -29.54 25.28 27.58
CA ASP A 598 -29.71 25.22 29.04
C ASP A 598 -29.25 23.87 29.61
N LEU A 599 -29.63 22.77 28.97
CA LEU A 599 -29.26 21.41 29.38
C LEU A 599 -27.75 21.18 29.24
N LEU A 600 -27.17 21.54 28.09
CA LEU A 600 -25.77 21.26 27.79
C LEU A 600 -24.81 22.18 28.55
N ARG A 601 -25.21 23.43 28.84
CA ARG A 601 -24.45 24.32 29.75
C ARG A 601 -24.54 23.87 31.20
N ALA A 602 -25.70 23.41 31.66
CA ALA A 602 -25.85 22.86 33.01
C ALA A 602 -25.01 21.59 33.19
N TYR A 603 -24.91 20.76 32.15
CA TYR A 603 -24.03 19.59 32.12
C TYR A 603 -22.54 20.00 32.15
N GLY A 604 -22.11 20.93 31.29
CA GLY A 604 -20.75 21.48 31.30
C GLY A 604 -19.62 20.46 31.06
N GLY A 605 -19.96 19.26 30.58
CA GLY A 605 -19.00 18.18 30.34
C GLY A 605 -18.38 18.19 28.94
N ILE A 606 -18.93 18.94 27.98
CA ILE A 606 -18.39 19.01 26.61
C ILE A 606 -17.13 19.88 26.59
N ARG A 607 -15.97 19.26 26.37
CA ARG A 607 -14.64 19.90 26.37
C ARG A 607 -14.03 20.05 24.99
N LYS A 608 -14.33 19.13 24.06
CA LYS A 608 -13.69 19.08 22.74
C LYS A 608 -14.72 18.96 21.63
N ILE A 609 -14.47 19.66 20.53
CA ILE A 609 -15.25 19.57 19.29
C ILE A 609 -14.29 19.37 18.12
N PHE A 610 -14.46 18.24 17.42
CA PHE A 610 -13.79 17.95 16.17
C PHE A 610 -14.81 18.02 15.03
N TYR A 611 -14.57 18.88 14.04
CA TYR A 611 -15.56 19.16 13.01
C TYR A 611 -15.01 18.95 11.59
N GLY A 612 -15.89 18.71 10.62
CA GLY A 612 -15.49 18.50 9.23
C GLY A 612 -16.50 19.03 8.24
N GLY A 613 -16.08 19.22 6.98
CA GLY A 613 -16.95 19.55 5.85
C GLY A 613 -17.52 20.99 5.80
N GLU A 614 -17.49 21.73 6.90
CA GLU A 614 -17.81 23.17 7.04
C GLU A 614 -16.83 23.82 8.03
N HIS A 615 -16.96 25.12 8.28
CA HIS A 615 -16.16 25.85 9.27
C HIS A 615 -17.08 26.52 10.30
N PHE A 616 -16.64 26.57 11.55
CA PHE A 616 -17.20 27.51 12.53
C PHE A 616 -16.71 28.92 12.24
N THR A 617 -17.59 29.91 12.43
CA THR A 617 -17.20 31.32 12.48
C THR A 617 -16.44 31.62 13.77
N GLU A 618 -15.68 32.72 13.79
CA GLU A 618 -14.97 33.16 15.01
C GLU A 618 -15.93 33.44 16.17
N GLU A 619 -17.14 33.96 15.90
CA GLU A 619 -18.14 34.18 16.94
C GLU A 619 -18.70 32.87 17.51
N GLN A 620 -18.93 31.88 16.63
CA GLN A 620 -19.36 30.56 17.07
C GLN A 620 -18.28 29.93 17.96
N ARG A 621 -17.01 29.98 17.55
CA ARG A 621 -15.88 29.51 18.37
C ARG A 621 -15.84 30.21 19.72
N ARG A 622 -15.91 31.54 19.74
CA ARG A 622 -15.95 32.33 20.98
C ARG A 622 -17.11 31.89 21.88
N THR A 623 -18.29 31.72 21.32
CA THR A 623 -19.48 31.25 22.07
C THR A 623 -19.28 29.85 22.64
N LEU A 624 -18.71 28.92 21.88
CA LEU A 624 -18.42 27.56 22.33
C LEU A 624 -17.45 27.58 23.52
N THR A 625 -16.39 28.39 23.44
CA THR A 625 -15.42 28.52 24.53
C THR A 625 -16.00 29.24 25.74
N GLU A 626 -16.56 30.43 25.58
CA GLU A 626 -17.00 31.28 26.69
C GLU A 626 -18.29 30.79 27.36
N LYS A 627 -19.25 30.25 26.61
CA LYS A 627 -20.58 29.87 27.13
C LYS A 627 -20.73 28.38 27.40
N PHE A 628 -20.04 27.52 26.65
CA PHE A 628 -20.12 26.06 26.82
C PHE A 628 -18.88 25.45 27.46
N GLY A 629 -17.80 26.22 27.64
CA GLY A 629 -16.56 25.74 28.26
C GLY A 629 -15.74 24.80 27.37
N VAL A 630 -15.93 24.87 26.05
CA VAL A 630 -15.19 24.05 25.09
C VAL A 630 -13.76 24.57 24.96
N GLU A 631 -12.80 23.67 25.21
CA GLU A 631 -11.37 23.96 25.27
C GLU A 631 -10.69 23.76 23.91
N VAL A 632 -11.17 22.78 23.12
CA VAL A 632 -10.60 22.45 21.80
C VAL A 632 -11.68 22.50 20.73
N VAL A 633 -11.46 23.28 19.67
CA VAL A 633 -12.33 23.35 18.49
C VAL A 633 -11.49 23.23 17.22
N HIS A 634 -11.24 21.99 16.77
CA HIS A 634 -10.37 21.70 15.64
C HIS A 634 -11.11 21.05 14.48
N SER A 635 -10.64 21.35 13.27
CA SER A 635 -10.98 20.58 12.08
C SER A 635 -10.40 19.19 12.23
N ILE A 636 -11.25 18.19 12.09
CA ILE A 636 -10.85 16.78 12.14
C ILE A 636 -9.98 16.39 10.95
N THR A 637 -10.27 16.97 9.77
CA THR A 637 -9.49 16.81 8.54
C THR A 637 -9.98 17.83 7.49
N TYR A 638 -9.06 18.34 6.68
CA TYR A 638 -9.39 18.86 5.36
C TYR A 638 -9.36 17.70 4.38
N GLY A 639 -10.44 17.46 3.65
CA GLY A 639 -10.52 16.31 2.75
C GLY A 639 -11.60 16.47 1.69
N SER A 640 -11.57 15.54 0.73
CA SER A 640 -12.58 15.42 -0.32
C SER A 640 -13.07 13.98 -0.43
N THR A 641 -14.25 13.78 -1.00
CA THR A 641 -14.75 12.43 -1.26
C THR A 641 -13.90 11.68 -2.28
N ASP A 642 -13.24 12.41 -3.20
CA ASP A 642 -12.49 11.84 -4.32
C ASP A 642 -11.07 11.40 -3.94
N LEU A 643 -10.41 12.14 -3.03
CA LEU A 643 -9.03 11.87 -2.60
C LEU A 643 -8.92 11.39 -1.17
N GLY A 644 -9.97 11.54 -0.36
CA GLY A 644 -9.92 11.25 1.06
C GLY A 644 -9.34 12.40 1.89
N PRO A 645 -8.62 12.10 3.00
CA PRO A 645 -8.06 13.10 3.90
C PRO A 645 -6.80 13.74 3.29
N LEU A 646 -6.86 15.05 3.05
CA LEU A 646 -5.80 15.85 2.42
C LEU A 646 -4.89 16.51 3.45
N GLY A 647 -5.43 16.94 4.58
CA GLY A 647 -4.67 17.55 5.66
C GLY A 647 -5.33 17.43 7.03
N TYR A 648 -4.56 17.74 8.07
CA TYR A 648 -4.96 17.63 9.48
C TYR A 648 -4.50 18.85 10.28
N GLN A 649 -5.16 19.12 11.40
CA GLN A 649 -4.71 20.12 12.36
C GLN A 649 -3.86 19.48 13.45
N CYS A 650 -2.90 20.22 14.00
CA CYS A 650 -2.23 19.87 15.24
C CYS A 650 -2.69 20.78 16.38
N THR A 651 -2.22 20.54 17.61
CA THR A 651 -2.55 21.39 18.77
C THR A 651 -2.13 22.86 18.63
N GLU A 652 -1.20 23.15 17.71
CA GLU A 652 -0.70 24.51 17.41
C GLU A 652 -1.34 25.12 16.16
N SER A 653 -2.22 24.37 15.48
CA SER A 653 -2.93 24.84 14.29
C SER A 653 -4.19 25.61 14.72
N GLY A 654 -4.38 26.79 14.14
CA GLY A 654 -5.60 27.60 14.32
C GLY A 654 -6.37 27.79 13.02
N GLY A 655 -7.67 28.03 13.13
CA GLY A 655 -8.52 28.44 12.00
C GLY A 655 -8.49 27.47 10.83
N SER A 656 -8.02 27.92 9.67
CA SER A 656 -7.98 27.20 8.39
C SER A 656 -6.61 26.60 8.05
N VAL A 657 -5.66 26.61 8.99
CA VAL A 657 -4.31 26.06 8.79
C VAL A 657 -4.29 24.56 9.01
N HIS A 658 -3.66 23.83 8.08
CA HIS A 658 -3.54 22.37 8.14
C HIS A 658 -2.11 21.94 7.77
N HIS A 659 -1.65 20.85 8.38
CA HIS A 659 -0.54 20.05 7.88
C HIS A 659 -1.05 19.15 6.74
N LEU A 660 -0.22 18.95 5.72
CA LEU A 660 -0.47 18.01 4.63
C LEU A 660 -0.36 16.57 5.14
N HIS A 661 -1.28 15.69 4.72
CA HIS A 661 -1.08 14.24 4.77
C HIS A 661 -0.06 13.83 3.70
N ALA A 662 1.20 14.14 3.99
CA ALA A 662 2.33 13.98 3.09
C ALA A 662 2.62 12.51 2.72
N ASP A 663 2.11 11.58 3.54
CA ASP A 663 2.13 10.13 3.33
C ASP A 663 1.05 9.63 2.34
N LEU A 664 0.14 10.50 1.91
CA LEU A 664 -0.92 10.18 0.95
C LEU A 664 -0.86 11.04 -0.31
N HIS A 665 -0.39 12.28 -0.17
CA HIS A 665 -0.52 13.30 -1.20
C HIS A 665 0.71 14.18 -1.37
N THR A 666 0.91 14.64 -2.61
CA THR A 666 1.73 15.80 -2.95
C THR A 666 0.81 16.98 -3.27
N LEU A 667 1.14 18.17 -2.77
CA LEU A 667 0.39 19.41 -3.01
C LEU A 667 1.18 20.36 -3.92
N GLU A 668 0.54 20.82 -4.99
CA GLU A 668 0.95 21.99 -5.77
C GLU A 668 -0.03 23.15 -5.50
N ILE A 669 0.50 24.38 -5.47
CA ILE A 669 -0.32 25.60 -5.42
C ILE A 669 -0.06 26.35 -6.72
N LEU A 670 -1.07 26.39 -7.59
CA LEU A 670 -0.96 26.97 -8.93
C LEU A 670 -1.61 28.35 -8.99
N ASP A 671 -1.09 29.21 -9.88
CA ASP A 671 -1.66 30.52 -10.17
C ASP A 671 -3.15 30.37 -10.52
N VAL A 672 -3.97 31.34 -10.08
CA VAL A 672 -5.43 31.28 -10.23
C VAL A 672 -5.83 31.31 -11.70
N ASP A 673 -5.09 32.06 -12.52
CA ASP A 673 -5.38 32.29 -13.93
C ASP A 673 -4.43 31.52 -14.87
N ALA A 674 -3.37 30.91 -14.33
CA ALA A 674 -2.36 30.20 -15.12
C ALA A 674 -1.95 28.86 -14.50
N ASP A 675 -1.62 27.87 -15.34
CA ASP A 675 -1.19 26.53 -14.90
C ASP A 675 0.29 26.46 -14.54
N ARG A 676 0.75 27.42 -13.72
CA ARG A 676 2.13 27.49 -13.21
C ARG A 676 2.13 27.61 -11.69
N PRO A 677 3.12 27.02 -10.98
CA PRO A 677 3.24 27.20 -9.53
C PRO A 677 3.42 28.67 -9.14
N VAL A 678 2.81 29.07 -8.02
CA VAL A 678 3.03 30.39 -7.39
C VAL A 678 4.25 30.40 -6.48
N ALA A 679 4.72 31.57 -6.07
CA ALA A 679 5.79 31.66 -5.07
C ALA A 679 5.27 31.26 -3.67
N PRO A 680 6.14 30.75 -2.76
CA PRO A 680 5.73 30.40 -1.41
C PRO A 680 5.02 31.57 -0.69
N GLY A 681 3.85 31.30 -0.11
CA GLY A 681 3.00 32.30 0.56
C GLY A 681 1.98 33.01 -0.34
N GLU A 682 2.08 32.89 -1.66
CA GLU A 682 1.09 33.43 -2.58
C GLU A 682 -0.16 32.55 -2.65
N THR A 683 -1.31 33.18 -2.91
CA THR A 683 -2.60 32.50 -3.06
C THR A 683 -2.71 31.83 -4.43
N GLY A 684 -3.15 30.58 -4.46
CA GLY A 684 -3.40 29.85 -5.69
C GLY A 684 -4.41 28.71 -5.54
N ARG A 685 -4.68 28.02 -6.65
CA ARG A 685 -5.51 26.81 -6.73
C ARG A 685 -4.77 25.65 -6.08
N LEU A 686 -5.44 24.93 -5.18
CA LEU A 686 -4.90 23.72 -4.58
C LEU A 686 -5.04 22.54 -5.54
N VAL A 687 -3.91 21.91 -5.84
CA VAL A 687 -3.82 20.78 -6.78
C VAL A 687 -3.13 19.61 -6.09
N PHE A 688 -3.78 18.46 -6.05
CA PHE A 688 -3.31 17.30 -5.30
C PHE A 688 -2.98 16.13 -6.23
N THR A 689 -1.89 15.44 -5.94
CA THR A 689 -1.53 14.15 -6.54
C THR A 689 -1.52 13.10 -5.46
N THR A 690 -2.31 12.03 -5.60
CA THR A 690 -2.33 10.93 -4.61
C THR A 690 -1.44 9.78 -5.04
N HIS A 691 -0.75 9.18 -4.06
CA HIS A 691 0.00 7.93 -4.21
C HIS A 691 -0.61 6.78 -3.38
N ALA A 692 -1.77 7.02 -2.77
CA ALA A 692 -2.46 6.08 -1.88
C ALA A 692 -3.69 5.43 -2.52
N ARG A 693 -3.80 5.44 -3.86
CA ARG A 693 -4.92 4.86 -4.60
C ARG A 693 -4.45 3.89 -5.68
N ARG A 694 -4.93 2.65 -5.60
CA ARG A 694 -4.55 1.57 -6.53
C ARG A 694 -5.42 1.53 -7.79
N GLY A 695 -6.73 1.70 -7.64
CA GLY A 695 -7.68 1.58 -8.75
C GLY A 695 -7.78 2.81 -9.66
N GLN A 696 -7.37 3.98 -9.16
CA GLN A 696 -7.51 5.22 -9.89
C GLN A 696 -6.31 6.12 -9.59
N ASN A 697 -5.50 6.38 -10.62
CA ASN A 697 -4.38 7.29 -10.53
C ASN A 697 -4.86 8.73 -10.71
N LEU A 698 -5.04 9.44 -9.59
CA LEU A 698 -5.42 10.86 -9.60
C LEU A 698 -4.18 11.74 -9.47
N GLY A 699 -3.55 11.99 -10.62
CA GLY A 699 -2.46 12.94 -10.78
C GLY A 699 -2.97 14.37 -10.97
N ARG A 700 -2.40 15.33 -10.25
CA ARG A 700 -2.63 16.78 -10.41
C ARG A 700 -4.12 17.16 -10.48
N TYR A 701 -4.91 16.67 -9.53
CA TYR A 701 -6.35 16.94 -9.43
C TYR A 701 -6.63 18.32 -8.83
N VAL A 702 -7.33 19.17 -9.58
CA VAL A 702 -7.75 20.52 -9.17
C VAL A 702 -9.00 20.41 -8.31
N ILE A 703 -8.85 20.63 -6.99
CA ILE A 703 -9.92 20.37 -6.02
C ILE A 703 -11.03 21.43 -6.02
N GLY A 704 -10.76 22.59 -6.62
CA GLY A 704 -11.67 23.74 -6.67
C GLY A 704 -11.58 24.68 -5.47
N ASP A 705 -10.60 24.47 -4.59
CA ASP A 705 -10.31 25.33 -3.43
C ASP A 705 -9.06 26.18 -3.67
N LEU A 706 -9.00 27.33 -2.99
CA LEU A 706 -7.86 28.24 -2.94
C LEU A 706 -7.11 28.07 -1.62
N GLY A 707 -5.79 28.22 -1.67
CA GLY A 707 -4.96 28.27 -0.48
C GLY A 707 -3.58 28.85 -0.75
N ARG A 708 -2.76 28.88 0.30
CA ARG A 708 -1.37 29.32 0.22
C ARG A 708 -0.48 28.46 1.11
N GLU A 709 0.78 28.32 0.72
CA GLU A 709 1.80 27.65 1.52
C GLU A 709 2.16 28.53 2.72
N LEU A 710 2.36 27.89 3.88
CA LEU A 710 2.87 28.59 5.07
C LEU A 710 4.33 28.21 5.31
N PRO A 711 5.26 29.19 5.20
CA PRO A 711 6.68 28.90 5.37
C PRO A 711 7.02 28.58 6.84
N GLY A 712 8.13 27.86 7.00
CA GLY A 712 8.72 27.56 8.30
C GLY A 712 8.08 26.39 9.04
N ARG A 713 8.75 25.96 10.11
CA ARG A 713 8.36 24.79 10.93
C ARG A 713 7.23 25.16 11.89
N CYS A 714 6.32 24.22 12.09
CA CYS A 714 5.25 24.36 13.07
C CYS A 714 5.80 24.26 14.50
N PRO A 715 5.26 25.01 15.49
CA PRO A 715 5.66 24.87 16.90
C PRO A 715 5.43 23.46 17.46
N CYS A 716 4.52 22.66 16.87
CA CYS A 716 4.32 21.26 17.25
C CYS A 716 5.52 20.36 16.94
N GLY A 717 6.51 20.86 16.17
CA GLY A 717 7.73 20.13 15.79
C GLY A 717 7.60 19.31 14.49
N SER A 718 6.39 19.13 13.95
CA SER A 718 6.21 18.41 12.69
C SER A 718 6.90 19.12 11.52
N HIS A 719 7.56 18.33 10.68
CA HIS A 719 8.15 18.75 9.40
C HIS A 719 7.18 18.60 8.22
N ALA A 720 5.96 18.11 8.45
CA ALA A 720 4.95 18.04 7.41
C ALA A 720 4.63 19.45 6.87
N PRO A 721 4.58 19.64 5.52
CA PRO A 721 4.23 20.93 4.92
C PRO A 721 2.92 21.48 5.46
N ARG A 722 2.80 22.81 5.53
CA ARG A 722 1.59 23.49 6.00
C ARG A 722 1.00 24.36 4.92
N PHE A 723 -0.32 24.40 4.88
CA PHE A 723 -1.07 25.29 4.00
C PHE A 723 -2.29 25.86 4.73
N GLU A 724 -2.71 27.03 4.27
CA GLU A 724 -3.93 27.69 4.74
C GLU A 724 -5.02 27.60 3.67
N LEU A 725 -6.21 27.17 4.08
CA LEU A 725 -7.38 27.12 3.20
C LEU A 725 -8.10 28.47 3.17
N LEU A 726 -8.25 29.06 1.97
CA LEU A 726 -8.82 30.40 1.78
C LEU A 726 -10.26 30.38 1.26
N GLY A 727 -10.79 29.24 0.82
CA GLY A 727 -12.18 29.06 0.38
C GLY A 727 -12.28 28.43 -1.00
N ARG A 728 -13.48 28.39 -1.60
CA ARG A 728 -13.64 27.87 -2.97
C ARG A 728 -13.31 28.91 -4.03
N LEU A 729 -12.80 28.44 -5.17
CA LEU A 729 -12.60 29.26 -6.37
C LEU A 729 -13.90 29.97 -6.79
N GLY A 730 -15.06 29.31 -6.62
CA GLY A 730 -16.39 29.87 -6.93
C GLY A 730 -17.05 30.71 -5.81
N ASP A 731 -16.51 30.71 -4.59
CA ASP A 731 -16.89 31.71 -3.56
C ASP A 731 -16.29 33.08 -3.90
N VAL A 732 -15.32 33.10 -4.83
CA VAL A 732 -14.78 34.29 -5.45
C VAL A 732 -15.58 34.55 -6.73
N MET A 733 -16.38 35.62 -6.73
CA MET A 733 -17.02 36.10 -7.93
C MET A 733 -16.22 37.23 -8.56
N ARG A 734 -16.08 37.17 -9.88
CA ARG A 734 -15.59 38.32 -10.65
C ARG A 734 -16.75 39.25 -10.96
N VAL A 735 -16.59 40.53 -10.64
CA VAL A 735 -17.49 41.61 -11.04
C VAL A 735 -16.67 42.63 -11.83
N ALA A 736 -16.97 42.78 -13.11
CA ALA A 736 -16.14 43.48 -14.08
C ALA A 736 -14.64 43.08 -14.00
N THR A 737 -13.78 43.97 -13.51
CA THR A 737 -12.32 43.75 -13.32
C THR A 737 -11.93 43.35 -11.89
N TYR A 738 -12.88 43.35 -10.95
CA TYR A 738 -12.63 43.13 -9.53
C TYR A 738 -13.01 41.72 -9.10
N PHE A 739 -12.22 41.13 -8.20
CA PHE A 739 -12.55 39.85 -7.56
C PHE A 739 -13.12 40.09 -6.18
N LEU A 740 -14.34 39.62 -5.98
CA LEU A 740 -15.07 39.73 -4.74
C LEU A 740 -15.24 38.35 -4.12
N ASN A 741 -15.05 38.22 -2.81
CA ASN A 741 -15.13 36.94 -2.11
C ASN A 741 -16.31 36.98 -1.13
N HIS A 742 -17.20 35.99 -1.22
CA HIS A 742 -18.34 35.81 -0.33
C HIS A 742 -17.94 35.84 1.16
N ARG A 743 -16.79 35.25 1.51
CA ARG A 743 -16.27 35.26 2.89
C ARG A 743 -15.98 36.67 3.42
N ARG A 744 -15.65 37.60 2.54
CA ARG A 744 -15.42 39.00 2.94
C ARG A 744 -16.73 39.73 3.22
N PHE A 745 -17.81 39.40 2.50
CA PHE A 745 -19.15 39.89 2.85
C PHE A 745 -19.61 39.35 4.20
N THR A 746 -19.44 38.05 4.44
CA THR A 746 -19.81 37.47 5.75
C THR A 746 -18.99 38.06 6.89
N ALA A 747 -17.68 38.24 6.72
CA ALA A 747 -16.82 38.90 7.70
C ALA A 747 -17.27 40.35 8.00
N ILE A 748 -17.54 41.17 6.98
CA ILE A 748 -18.01 42.56 7.18
C ILE A 748 -19.38 42.59 7.86
N ALA A 749 -20.30 41.73 7.44
CA ALA A 749 -21.62 41.63 8.05
C ALA A 749 -21.51 41.26 9.54
N GLN A 750 -20.59 40.37 9.88
CA GLN A 750 -20.33 40.00 11.27
C GLN A 750 -19.69 41.14 12.07
N GLU A 751 -18.59 41.71 11.57
CA GLU A 751 -17.76 42.68 12.29
C GLU A 751 -18.41 44.06 12.42
N ARG A 752 -19.14 44.51 11.40
CA ARG A 752 -19.73 45.86 11.36
C ARG A 752 -21.21 45.88 11.67
N LEU A 753 -21.93 44.82 11.32
CA LEU A 753 -23.40 44.78 11.46
C LEU A 753 -23.86 43.85 12.58
N GLY A 754 -22.94 43.15 13.25
CA GLY A 754 -23.26 42.17 14.30
C GLY A 754 -24.12 41.02 13.78
N TYR A 755 -24.09 40.75 12.48
CA TYR A 755 -24.94 39.76 11.83
C TYR A 755 -24.29 38.36 11.88
N SER A 756 -25.07 37.36 12.33
CA SER A 756 -24.60 35.99 12.52
C SER A 756 -25.41 34.94 11.75
N GLY A 757 -26.31 35.37 10.86
CA GLY A 757 -27.12 34.49 10.03
C GLY A 757 -26.43 34.10 8.72
N GLU A 758 -27.12 33.30 7.91
CA GLU A 758 -26.61 32.93 6.59
C GLU A 758 -26.69 34.11 5.60
N LEU A 759 -25.72 34.21 4.70
CA LEU A 759 -25.64 35.24 3.66
C LEU A 759 -25.44 34.55 2.31
N GLN A 760 -26.22 34.93 1.32
CA GLN A 760 -26.09 34.45 -0.06
C GLN A 760 -25.87 35.65 -0.99
N ILE A 761 -25.01 35.46 -1.98
CA ILE A 761 -24.77 36.45 -3.01
C ILE A 761 -25.47 35.98 -4.28
N LEU A 762 -26.37 36.80 -4.80
CA LEU A 762 -27.01 36.57 -6.08
C LEU A 762 -26.41 37.56 -7.10
N LEU A 763 -25.80 37.02 -8.15
CA LEU A 763 -25.32 37.78 -9.29
C LEU A 763 -26.31 37.64 -10.44
N THR A 764 -26.69 38.76 -11.03
CA THR A 764 -27.59 38.80 -12.20
C THR A 764 -27.08 39.83 -13.20
N GLY A 765 -27.47 39.69 -14.45
CA GLY A 765 -27.15 40.70 -15.47
C GLY A 765 -27.62 40.30 -16.87
N SER A 766 -28.08 41.30 -17.62
CA SER A 766 -28.38 41.20 -19.04
C SER A 766 -27.79 42.44 -19.75
N GLY A 767 -26.55 42.35 -20.25
CA GLY A 767 -25.85 43.43 -20.96
C GLY A 767 -24.66 44.04 -20.22
N HIS A 768 -24.42 45.35 -20.39
CA HIS A 768 -23.22 46.10 -19.93
C HIS A 768 -23.18 46.47 -18.42
N ARG A 769 -24.14 46.01 -17.60
CA ARG A 769 -24.19 46.28 -16.16
C ARG A 769 -24.51 45.01 -15.40
N GLU A 770 -23.71 44.72 -14.38
CA GLU A 770 -23.88 43.58 -13.49
C GLU A 770 -24.60 44.02 -12.22
N ALA A 771 -25.47 43.18 -11.67
CA ALA A 771 -26.16 43.43 -10.42
C ALA A 771 -25.77 42.36 -9.40
N LEU A 772 -25.37 42.81 -8.20
CA LEU A 772 -25.01 41.97 -7.07
C LEU A 772 -25.99 42.25 -5.94
N THR A 773 -26.76 41.24 -5.60
CA THR A 773 -27.70 41.29 -4.48
C THR A 773 -27.16 40.45 -3.33
N VAL A 774 -26.91 41.09 -2.19
CA VAL A 774 -26.56 40.42 -0.94
C VAL A 774 -27.85 40.06 -0.22
N ARG A 775 -28.20 38.79 -0.22
CA ARG A 775 -29.34 38.23 0.52
C ARG A 775 -28.90 37.85 1.92
N VAL A 776 -29.48 38.49 2.91
CA VAL A 776 -29.29 38.15 4.33
C VAL A 776 -30.60 37.62 4.90
N GLU A 777 -30.53 36.67 5.82
CA GLU A 777 -31.69 36.21 6.57
C GLU A 777 -32.32 37.37 7.37
N ARG A 778 -33.64 37.32 7.57
CA ARG A 778 -34.44 38.36 8.26
C ARG A 778 -34.02 38.62 9.73
N THR A 779 -33.01 37.90 10.23
CA THR A 779 -32.39 38.13 11.54
C THR A 779 -31.44 39.34 11.55
N LEU A 780 -31.17 39.97 10.41
CA LEU A 780 -30.39 41.22 10.35
C LEU A 780 -31.08 42.34 11.13
N ALA A 781 -30.41 42.88 12.17
CA ALA A 781 -30.98 43.87 13.07
C ALA A 781 -30.94 45.32 12.53
N VAL A 782 -30.09 45.57 11.53
CA VAL A 782 -29.87 46.88 10.89
C VAL A 782 -30.62 47.00 9.57
N GLY A 783 -30.82 48.24 9.09
CA GLY A 783 -31.45 48.47 7.79
C GLY A 783 -30.60 47.96 6.61
N THR A 784 -31.24 47.59 5.50
CA THR A 784 -30.53 47.08 4.31
C THR A 784 -29.62 48.12 3.66
N GLU A 785 -29.98 49.41 3.70
CA GLU A 785 -29.11 50.51 3.24
C GLU A 785 -27.88 50.70 4.15
N GLU A 786 -28.05 50.55 5.47
CA GLU A 786 -26.93 50.61 6.41
C GLU A 786 -25.95 49.44 6.20
N ALA A 787 -26.50 48.24 5.93
CA ALA A 787 -25.69 47.08 5.56
C ALA A 787 -24.94 47.29 4.24
N ARG A 788 -25.62 47.87 3.24
CA ARG A 788 -25.02 48.22 1.95
C ARG A 788 -23.86 49.20 2.11
N ASP A 789 -24.04 50.24 2.91
CA ASP A 789 -23.01 51.24 3.17
C ASP A 789 -21.81 50.64 3.91
N ALA A 790 -22.03 49.72 4.85
CA ALA A 790 -20.95 49.00 5.52
C ALA A 790 -20.12 48.12 4.57
N PHE A 791 -20.77 47.41 3.64
CA PHE A 791 -20.06 46.65 2.61
C PHE A 791 -19.20 47.55 1.73
N LEU A 792 -19.73 48.71 1.30
CA LEU A 792 -18.96 49.68 0.53
C LEU A 792 -17.82 50.29 1.37
N ALA A 793 -18.05 50.55 2.66
CA ALA A 793 -17.06 51.12 3.58
C ALA A 793 -15.85 50.20 3.84
N GLU A 794 -16.06 48.89 3.91
CA GLU A 794 -15.02 47.92 4.31
C GLU A 794 -14.52 47.02 3.17
N TYR A 795 -15.16 47.10 2.00
CA TYR A 795 -14.76 46.35 0.80
C TYR A 795 -14.35 47.32 -0.33
N PRO A 796 -13.07 47.75 -0.38
CA PRO A 796 -12.57 48.72 -1.37
C PRO A 796 -12.86 48.32 -2.82
N GLU A 797 -12.65 47.05 -3.17
CA GLU A 797 -12.85 46.52 -4.51
C GLU A 797 -14.33 46.56 -4.92
N LEU A 798 -15.24 46.28 -3.98
CA LEU A 798 -16.68 46.43 -4.18
C LEU A 798 -17.08 47.89 -4.37
N ARG A 799 -16.50 48.79 -3.58
CA ARG A 799 -16.73 50.23 -3.69
C ARG A 799 -16.31 50.74 -5.06
N SER A 800 -15.10 50.40 -5.51
CA SER A 800 -14.60 50.78 -6.83
C SER A 800 -15.51 50.29 -7.95
N ALA A 801 -16.00 49.04 -7.89
CA ALA A 801 -16.93 48.50 -8.87
C ALA A 801 -18.26 49.29 -8.94
N VAL A 802 -18.78 49.77 -7.81
CA VAL A 802 -20.01 50.57 -7.74
C VAL A 802 -19.77 52.02 -8.18
N GLU A 803 -18.66 52.65 -7.75
CA GLU A 803 -18.30 54.04 -8.11
C GLU A 803 -18.01 54.19 -9.61
N GLU A 804 -17.36 53.19 -10.21
CA GLU A 804 -17.09 53.11 -11.66
C GLU A 804 -18.35 52.75 -12.49
N ARG A 805 -19.50 52.54 -11.82
CA ARG A 805 -20.79 52.16 -12.42
C ARG A 805 -20.76 50.84 -13.19
N LEU A 806 -19.88 49.93 -12.78
CA LEU A 806 -19.75 48.59 -13.32
C LEU A 806 -20.67 47.59 -12.62
N LEU A 807 -21.03 47.90 -11.37
CA LEU A 807 -21.88 47.07 -10.52
C LEU A 807 -23.00 47.86 -9.85
N ASP A 808 -24.22 47.32 -9.91
CA ASP A 808 -25.33 47.74 -9.08
C ASP A 808 -25.42 46.84 -7.84
N LEU A 809 -25.09 47.38 -6.67
CA LEU A 809 -25.12 46.66 -5.38
C LEU A 809 -26.45 46.89 -4.64
N THR A 810 -27.13 45.80 -4.30
CA THR A 810 -28.35 45.81 -3.47
C THR A 810 -28.18 44.86 -2.28
N VAL A 811 -28.82 45.18 -1.15
CA VAL A 811 -28.94 44.27 0.01
C VAL A 811 -30.41 44.03 0.28
N GLU A 812 -30.81 42.77 0.46
CA GLU A 812 -32.20 42.41 0.77
C GLU A 812 -32.28 41.40 1.91
N THR A 813 -33.38 41.46 2.67
CA THR A 813 -33.67 40.49 3.73
C THR A 813 -34.65 39.44 3.22
N VAL A 814 -34.33 38.16 3.41
CA VAL A 814 -35.14 37.02 2.96
C VAL A 814 -35.42 36.07 4.13
N ASP A 815 -36.42 35.21 4.01
CA ASP A 815 -36.59 34.10 4.95
C ASP A 815 -35.51 33.04 4.66
N GLY A 816 -34.94 32.39 5.68
CA GLY A 816 -33.84 31.44 5.50
C GLY A 816 -34.18 30.22 4.63
N ALA A 817 -35.47 29.95 4.43
CA ALA A 817 -35.99 28.94 3.51
C ALA A 817 -35.90 29.36 2.03
N ASP A 818 -35.83 30.66 1.74
CA ASP A 818 -35.74 31.22 0.38
C ASP A 818 -34.29 31.30 -0.13
N LEU A 819 -33.31 31.00 0.74
CA LEU A 819 -31.91 30.88 0.35
C LEU A 819 -31.70 29.59 -0.45
N GLU A 820 -31.08 29.69 -1.63
CA GLU A 820 -30.84 28.51 -2.45
C GLU A 820 -29.87 27.54 -1.78
N ARG A 821 -30.33 26.30 -1.58
CA ARG A 821 -29.52 25.20 -1.02
C ARG A 821 -29.34 24.10 -2.05
N THR A 822 -28.25 23.36 -1.89
CA THR A 822 -27.99 22.18 -2.69
C THR A 822 -28.95 21.06 -2.26
N ALA A 823 -29.84 20.63 -3.15
CA ALA A 823 -30.93 19.67 -2.83
C ALA A 823 -30.44 18.34 -2.21
N THR A 824 -29.17 17.97 -2.43
CA THR A 824 -28.60 16.70 -1.98
C THR A 824 -27.92 16.76 -0.62
N SER A 825 -27.27 17.90 -0.30
CA SER A 825 -26.42 18.03 0.91
C SER A 825 -26.97 19.03 1.93
N GLY A 826 -28.03 19.78 1.59
CA GLY A 826 -28.57 20.85 2.44
C GLY A 826 -27.67 22.08 2.56
N LYS A 827 -26.47 22.06 1.96
CA LYS A 827 -25.51 23.17 2.03
C LYS A 827 -26.00 24.39 1.26
N LEU A 828 -25.88 25.56 1.87
CA LEU A 828 -26.13 26.86 1.26
C LEU A 828 -25.26 27.04 0.01
N ARG A 829 -25.85 27.52 -1.09
CA ARG A 829 -25.08 28.00 -2.24
C ARG A 829 -24.67 29.44 -1.95
N SER A 830 -23.43 29.63 -1.48
CA SER A 830 -22.90 30.94 -1.05
C SER A 830 -23.00 32.01 -2.14
N VAL A 831 -22.73 31.62 -3.39
CA VAL A 831 -22.87 32.46 -4.57
C VAL A 831 -23.77 31.75 -5.58
N VAL A 832 -24.81 32.45 -6.03
CA VAL A 832 -25.70 32.07 -7.13
C VAL A 832 -25.41 33.00 -8.28
N ASP A 833 -24.75 32.49 -9.32
CA ASP A 833 -24.48 33.26 -10.53
C ASP A 833 -25.55 32.98 -11.59
N GLY A 834 -26.41 33.98 -11.82
CA GLY A 834 -27.46 33.98 -12.83
C GLY A 834 -27.08 34.76 -14.09
N ARG A 835 -25.81 35.17 -14.23
CA ARG A 835 -25.28 35.70 -15.49
C ARG A 835 -25.09 34.50 -16.43
N GLY A 836 -25.91 34.43 -17.48
CA GLY A 836 -25.94 33.31 -18.43
C GLY A 836 -24.66 33.13 -19.22
#